data_AF-A0A0G3BRU6-F1
#
_entry.id   AF-A0A0G3BRU6-F1
#
_cell.length_a   1.000
_cell.length_b   1.000
_cell.length_c   1.000
_cell.angle_alpha   90.00
_cell.angle_beta   90.00
_cell.angle_gamma   90.00
#
_symmetry.space_group_name_H-M   'P 1'
#
loop_
_entity.id
_entity.type
_entity.pdbx_description
1 polymer ?
#
loop_
_entity_poly.entity_id
_entity_poly.type
_entity_poly.pdbx_seq_one_letter_code
_entity_poly.pdbx_strand_id
1 'polypeptide(L)'
;MKRTTSTVRVRPAPGAACAVHKRLSASGWSRALPLLLCVGSATAVETVWTGGAGEGQSFWDLSDNWSAGLPLADTVDVQLGDHDTSVREGDFRLRRVQGNGRLTMEGGSLHIADNGSWLAALSLRDGRLQGGGALTTRSLLWASGALGTSPEASPGGTLRFIVAGAVRLEGGPTRHIEASADVEWRGPTQWVDDGSQLSVDGELRVGAAGWWQDHANENQHQLTLGSGRFVNHGLYQKTGIAGTNVELRAPGASFENHGFFNVLQGQVNVDGGPGTTWRNAGTLTVQGGHYGISLYRSADVLHSGTLNVDLGRFSLTTFGSGLNSTGDWNVAREGTVYLRATPDPDADADPDTPAANAHLFSAGAFLNEGRLILDETRAVFRAGAWLGGGGRIEVRRGASLEVADDLLAGALQVEESRTLYRSETQVGTAYSSVDVAGRLRLTTLEWGAGRLHASGGIRVLEGAWLSGEAQYRGEDGAPVFGKRLDTTLQLDGDNQWDGAGDLFGSGRVLVGGSAIFRDTNPSGTPSRDGSDGRRPTRIALAGFDNDGHYLKSGPGRTEIRSPFRNRGTVGSQGEGGLRFVGPLDNTGTLEAVRSRIDVDAPLAQWDADHRRLQGGHYVMRDGRIALRLGLEADGRTPVGLRENAATLWLEGPQAQLVNPATGADHNALAGLERNTGRLRLQEGAVLLLDTELRNAGVLEVGEGSRLGVQRGRGRYVQQDDTAATWVAGALQASDLLIQGGSLGAGLKGQVGRAQLQATRVLLTGGVLDIEVETADSFDRISADGAVVLGGIDLWVEMGSAMVPGTYRVLTAAGGLSGTFASLGSNADPTLFHLVPRYGRDYLDLTVTAAPEPSTWGLMLLGLVALLGVRRRRQVSARTGSPVGRSPTGAKQFTKM
;
A
#
# COMPACT_ATOMS: atom_id res chain seq x y z
N MET A 1 -17.22 26.51 7.68
CA MET A 1 -16.77 25.52 8.68
C MET A 1 -16.00 26.25 9.75
N LYS A 2 -16.50 26.21 10.99
CA LYS A 2 -16.00 26.95 12.16
C LYS A 2 -14.70 26.31 12.68
N ARG A 3 -13.65 27.12 12.87
CA ARG A 3 -12.42 26.74 13.58
C ARG A 3 -12.69 26.78 15.09
N THR A 4 -12.50 25.66 15.77
CA THR A 4 -12.50 25.57 17.24
C THR A 4 -11.07 25.63 17.77
N THR A 5 -10.79 26.67 18.55
CA THR A 5 -9.59 26.88 19.35
C THR A 5 -9.68 26.02 20.62
N SER A 6 -8.69 25.17 20.89
CA SER A 6 -8.58 24.40 22.13
C SER A 6 -7.74 25.15 23.17
N THR A 7 -8.35 25.41 24.32
CA THR A 7 -7.76 25.98 25.53
C THR A 7 -6.88 24.96 26.25
N VAL A 8 -5.61 25.30 26.48
CA VAL A 8 -4.65 24.52 27.30
C VAL A 8 -4.92 24.79 28.79
N ARG A 9 -5.21 23.73 29.56
CA ARG A 9 -5.26 23.76 31.03
C ARG A 9 -3.86 23.49 31.60
N VAL A 10 -3.30 24.48 32.30
CA VAL A 10 -2.09 24.32 33.13
C VAL A 10 -2.46 23.62 34.45
N ARG A 11 -1.76 22.54 34.79
CA ARG A 11 -1.80 21.89 36.13
C ARG A 11 -0.63 22.38 36.99
N PRO A 12 -0.80 22.51 38.32
CA PRO A 12 0.24 22.98 39.22
C PRO A 12 1.21 21.86 39.63
N ALA A 13 2.46 22.25 39.92
CA ALA A 13 3.54 21.40 40.39
C ALA A 13 3.30 20.82 41.79
N PRO A 14 3.81 19.61 42.13
CA PRO A 14 3.76 19.09 43.48
C PRO A 14 4.93 19.63 44.33
N GLY A 15 4.60 20.09 45.53
CA GLY A 15 5.52 20.63 46.52
C GLY A 15 6.35 19.55 47.23
N ALA A 16 7.58 19.93 47.59
CA ALA A 16 8.49 19.16 48.41
C ALA A 16 8.06 19.21 49.89
N ALA A 17 7.84 18.03 50.49
CA ALA A 17 7.66 17.88 51.93
C ALA A 17 8.96 17.35 52.55
N CYS A 18 9.57 18.19 53.39
CA CYS A 18 10.71 17.86 54.24
C CYS A 18 10.18 17.20 55.52
N ALA A 19 10.54 15.94 55.77
CA ALA A 19 10.18 15.21 56.99
C ALA A 19 11.40 15.06 57.91
N VAL A 20 11.37 15.80 59.01
CA VAL A 20 12.26 15.70 60.16
C VAL A 20 11.70 14.65 61.12
N HIS A 21 12.49 13.64 61.49
CA HIS A 21 12.28 12.90 62.74
C HIS A 21 13.59 12.52 63.45
N LYS A 22 13.82 13.24 64.56
CA LYS A 22 14.51 12.84 65.81
C LYS A 22 13.73 11.62 66.42
N ARG A 23 14.22 10.74 67.30
CA ARG A 23 15.22 10.82 68.39
C ARG A 23 15.32 9.46 69.14
N LEU A 24 16.37 9.34 69.97
CA LEU A 24 16.52 8.56 71.24
C LEU A 24 16.84 7.06 71.08
N SER A 25 17.70 6.41 71.89
CA SER A 25 18.32 6.70 73.20
C SER A 25 19.58 5.81 73.37
N ALA A 26 20.74 6.33 73.79
CA ALA A 26 21.26 6.38 75.17
C ALA A 26 21.74 5.05 75.81
N SER A 27 23.05 4.95 76.03
CA SER A 27 23.79 4.55 77.25
C SER A 27 25.27 4.50 76.84
N GLY A 28 26.29 4.97 77.54
CA GLY A 28 26.49 5.48 78.89
C GLY A 28 27.89 5.02 79.33
N TRP A 29 28.58 5.85 80.14
CA TRP A 29 29.81 5.51 80.92
C TRP A 29 31.12 5.47 80.07
N SER A 30 32.28 6.05 80.43
CA SER A 30 32.80 6.70 81.63
C SER A 30 33.93 7.67 81.25
N ARG A 31 34.18 8.64 82.13
CA ARG A 31 35.27 9.63 82.09
C ARG A 31 36.66 8.98 82.06
N ALA A 32 37.54 9.51 81.20
CA ALA A 32 38.99 9.58 81.45
C ALA A 32 39.60 10.75 80.65
N LEU A 33 40.09 11.74 81.39
CA LEU A 33 41.02 12.77 80.93
C LEU A 33 42.39 12.10 80.72
N PRO A 34 43.12 12.40 79.64
CA PRO A 34 44.46 12.91 79.88
C PRO A 34 44.90 14.03 78.92
N LEU A 35 45.64 14.96 79.53
CA LEU A 35 46.78 15.72 79.02
C LEU A 35 46.81 16.15 77.54
N LEU A 36 46.70 17.47 77.37
CA LEU A 36 47.29 18.25 76.28
C LEU A 36 48.76 17.84 76.02
N LEU A 37 49.01 17.35 74.81
CA LEU A 37 50.29 17.51 74.12
C LEU A 37 49.99 18.29 72.84
N CYS A 38 50.38 19.56 72.81
CA CYS A 38 50.40 20.36 71.60
C CYS A 38 51.48 19.80 70.67
N VAL A 39 51.12 18.83 69.84
CA VAL A 39 51.90 18.49 68.64
C VAL A 39 51.57 19.59 67.63
N GLY A 40 52.52 20.48 67.39
CA GLY A 40 52.38 21.48 66.34
C GLY A 40 52.12 20.76 65.02
N SER A 41 50.96 21.01 64.42
CA SER A 41 50.67 20.58 63.06
C SER A 41 51.78 21.15 62.18
N ALA A 42 52.63 20.29 61.62
CA ALA A 42 53.56 20.71 60.58
C ALA A 42 52.71 21.35 59.47
N THR A 43 52.83 22.65 59.30
CA THR A 43 52.25 23.36 58.17
C THR A 43 52.79 22.68 56.91
N ALA A 44 51.90 22.21 56.04
CA ALA A 44 52.30 21.74 54.72
C ALA A 44 53.22 22.80 54.10
N VAL A 45 54.46 22.41 53.82
CA VAL A 45 55.42 23.30 53.18
C VAL A 45 54.90 23.50 51.76
N GLU A 46 54.44 24.71 51.47
CA GLU A 46 54.13 25.13 50.11
C GLU A 46 55.46 25.20 49.36
N THR A 47 55.78 24.14 48.62
CA THR A 47 57.00 24.09 47.83
C THR A 47 56.70 24.73 46.48
N VAL A 48 56.96 26.04 46.38
CA VAL A 48 56.92 26.74 45.08
C VAL A 48 58.05 26.19 44.22
N TRP A 49 57.70 25.40 43.21
CA TRP A 49 58.67 24.89 42.24
C TRP A 49 58.80 25.90 41.09
N THR A 50 59.84 26.73 41.11
CA THR A 50 60.08 27.71 40.03
C THR A 50 60.90 27.15 38.86
N GLY A 51 60.86 25.84 38.61
CA GLY A 51 61.71 25.18 37.61
C GLY A 51 63.10 24.82 38.17
N GLY A 52 63.39 23.53 38.31
CA GLY A 52 64.69 23.03 38.77
C GLY A 52 65.65 22.77 37.60
N ALA A 53 66.93 23.14 37.81
CA ALA A 53 68.12 22.93 36.96
C ALA A 53 68.45 24.01 35.88
N GLY A 54 68.33 25.29 36.24
CA GLY A 54 68.91 26.42 35.46
C GLY A 54 68.12 26.81 34.20
N GLU A 55 68.53 27.92 33.57
CA GLU A 55 67.95 28.39 32.30
C GLU A 55 68.10 27.29 31.22
N GLY A 56 67.05 26.49 31.01
CA GLY A 56 66.98 25.54 29.89
C GLY A 56 66.60 24.09 30.22
N GLN A 57 66.40 23.69 31.48
CA GLN A 57 65.94 22.33 31.82
C GLN A 57 64.52 22.36 32.40
N SER A 58 63.53 21.95 31.59
CA SER A 58 62.11 22.01 31.94
C SER A 58 61.46 20.62 32.02
N PHE A 59 62.13 19.68 32.70
CA PHE A 59 61.72 18.28 32.76
C PHE A 59 61.93 17.62 34.14
N TRP A 60 61.06 16.67 34.47
CA TRP A 60 61.08 15.76 35.63
C TRP A 60 61.50 14.39 35.12
N ASP A 61 62.81 14.14 35.14
CA ASP A 61 63.40 12.90 34.59
C ASP A 61 63.94 11.98 35.66
N LEU A 62 64.30 12.49 36.84
CA LEU A 62 64.89 11.69 37.90
C LEU A 62 64.42 12.25 39.24
N SER A 63 64.37 11.38 40.24
CA SER A 63 64.26 11.79 41.64
C SER A 63 65.29 12.87 42.05
N ASP A 64 66.36 13.00 41.28
CA ASP A 64 67.56 13.75 41.62
C ASP A 64 67.52 15.24 41.21
N ASN A 65 66.53 15.68 40.40
CA ASN A 65 66.34 17.10 40.07
C ASN A 65 65.76 17.92 41.26
N TRP A 66 65.44 17.26 42.37
CA TRP A 66 64.89 17.86 43.59
C TRP A 66 65.94 17.80 44.71
N SER A 67 66.70 18.88 44.92
CA SER A 67 67.79 18.93 45.90
C SER A 67 67.34 19.01 47.38
N ALA A 68 66.05 18.89 47.68
CA ALA A 68 65.54 18.79 49.04
C ALA A 68 64.26 17.95 49.11
N GLY A 69 64.40 16.62 49.23
CA GLY A 69 63.31 15.70 49.55
C GLY A 69 62.23 15.63 48.47
N LEU A 70 62.18 14.53 47.74
CA LEU A 70 61.15 14.26 46.74
C LEU A 70 59.74 14.61 47.24
N PRO A 71 58.85 15.10 46.37
CA PRO A 71 57.43 15.05 46.65
C PRO A 71 56.94 13.60 46.46
N LEU A 72 57.28 12.76 47.43
CA LEU A 72 56.73 11.41 47.63
C LEU A 72 55.62 11.42 48.70
N ALA A 73 55.28 12.59 49.22
CA ALA A 73 54.29 12.74 50.26
C ALA A 73 53.04 13.44 49.70
N ASP A 74 51.88 12.86 49.98
CA ASP A 74 50.54 13.40 49.69
C ASP A 74 50.26 14.77 50.39
N THR A 75 51.27 15.39 50.98
CA THR A 75 51.24 16.69 51.67
C THR A 75 51.86 17.84 50.87
N VAL A 76 52.49 17.58 49.71
CA VAL A 76 53.23 18.61 48.95
C VAL A 76 52.35 19.30 47.90
N ASP A 77 52.28 20.63 47.93
CA ASP A 77 51.72 21.42 46.82
C ASP A 77 52.82 21.84 45.84
N VAL A 78 52.55 21.71 44.54
CA VAL A 78 53.46 22.13 43.46
C VAL A 78 52.81 23.27 42.68
N GLN A 79 53.54 24.38 42.52
CA GLN A 79 53.16 25.49 41.63
C GLN A 79 54.11 25.51 40.41
N LEU A 80 53.62 25.37 39.17
CA LEU A 80 54.42 25.35 37.93
C LEU A 80 54.66 26.74 37.31
N GLY A 81 53.90 27.76 37.72
CA GLY A 81 53.93 29.08 37.07
C GLY A 81 53.49 29.04 35.60
N ASP A 82 54.13 29.84 34.74
CA ASP A 82 53.86 29.91 33.29
C ASP A 82 54.73 28.94 32.46
N HIS A 83 55.51 28.05 33.12
CA HIS A 83 56.49 27.19 32.46
C HIS A 83 55.89 25.88 31.94
N ASP A 84 56.33 25.47 30.76
CA ASP A 84 56.05 24.13 30.23
C ASP A 84 56.99 23.12 30.90
N THR A 85 56.43 22.07 31.48
CA THR A 85 57.15 21.05 32.26
C THR A 85 56.85 19.67 31.70
N SER A 86 57.85 18.79 31.57
CA SER A 86 57.61 17.38 31.21
C SER A 86 57.86 16.42 32.36
N VAL A 87 57.17 15.29 32.40
CA VAL A 87 57.39 14.13 33.30
C VAL A 87 57.75 12.95 32.43
N ARG A 88 59.01 12.52 32.44
CA ARG A 88 59.47 11.43 31.56
C ARG A 88 59.43 10.07 32.22
N GLU A 89 59.76 9.98 33.51
CA GLU A 89 59.75 8.73 34.29
C GLU A 89 59.58 9.00 35.80
N GLY A 90 59.34 7.94 36.60
CA GLY A 90 59.19 8.01 38.06
C GLY A 90 57.74 7.93 38.58
N ASP A 91 57.54 7.84 39.89
CA ASP A 91 56.23 7.93 40.58
C ASP A 91 56.24 9.12 41.54
N PHE A 92 55.45 10.16 41.24
CA PHE A 92 55.38 11.39 42.02
C PHE A 92 54.07 11.46 42.80
N ARG A 93 54.11 11.82 44.07
CA ARG A 93 52.92 11.96 44.92
C ARG A 93 52.80 13.36 45.48
N LEU A 94 51.76 14.06 45.04
CA LEU A 94 51.50 15.44 45.39
C LEU A 94 50.15 15.55 46.10
N ARG A 95 50.04 16.52 47.00
CA ARG A 95 48.75 17.02 47.46
C ARG A 95 48.02 17.71 46.32
N ARG A 96 48.67 18.71 45.68
CA ARG A 96 48.10 19.51 44.59
C ARG A 96 49.15 19.93 43.56
N VAL A 97 48.71 20.18 42.33
CA VAL A 97 49.51 20.82 41.28
C VAL A 97 48.75 22.00 40.66
N GLN A 98 49.41 23.15 40.52
CA GLN A 98 48.79 24.40 40.04
C GLN A 98 49.69 25.12 39.04
N GLY A 99 49.18 25.62 37.91
CA GLY A 99 49.99 26.43 36.99
C GLY A 99 49.33 26.84 35.68
N ASN A 100 49.84 27.92 35.08
CA ASN A 100 49.42 28.46 33.78
C ASN A 100 50.19 27.88 32.59
N GLY A 101 51.26 27.13 32.82
CA GLY A 101 52.00 26.42 31.78
C GLY A 101 51.40 25.06 31.40
N ARG A 102 52.07 24.35 30.49
CA ARG A 102 51.72 22.98 30.08
C ARG A 102 52.47 21.94 30.88
N LEU A 103 51.78 20.93 31.40
CA LEU A 103 52.41 19.70 31.90
C LEU A 103 52.38 18.63 30.80
N THR A 104 53.51 18.02 30.47
CA THR A 104 53.62 16.94 29.48
C THR A 104 54.05 15.65 30.15
N MET A 105 53.21 14.64 30.24
CA MET A 105 53.59 13.31 30.68
C MET A 105 54.07 12.52 29.46
N GLU A 106 55.36 12.17 29.43
CA GLU A 106 55.99 11.27 28.44
C GLU A 106 56.21 9.86 29.04
N GLY A 107 55.89 9.68 30.33
CA GLY A 107 56.02 8.45 31.08
C GLY A 107 55.75 8.68 32.58
N GLY A 108 56.10 7.70 33.41
CA GLY A 108 55.94 7.77 34.88
C GLY A 108 54.49 7.85 35.37
N SER A 109 54.30 8.14 36.65
CA SER A 109 53.00 8.38 37.29
C SER A 109 52.98 9.62 38.17
N LEU A 110 51.84 10.31 38.17
CA LEU A 110 51.56 11.48 38.99
C LEU A 110 50.31 11.23 39.82
N HIS A 111 50.48 11.08 41.14
CA HIS A 111 49.42 10.89 42.11
C HIS A 111 48.99 12.24 42.72
N ILE A 112 47.72 12.59 42.61
CA ILE A 112 47.10 13.79 43.21
C ILE A 112 46.20 13.35 44.36
N ALA A 113 46.56 13.72 45.59
CA ALA A 113 45.84 13.29 46.79
C ALA A 113 44.64 14.18 47.15
N ASP A 114 44.66 15.46 46.79
CA ASP A 114 43.71 16.47 47.26
C ASP A 114 42.96 17.18 46.11
N ASN A 115 41.82 17.78 46.43
CA ASN A 115 41.10 18.65 45.51
C ASN A 115 41.80 20.00 45.34
N GLY A 116 41.63 20.64 44.18
CA GLY A 116 42.11 22.01 43.92
C GLY A 116 43.34 22.11 43.04
N SER A 117 43.74 21.02 42.37
CA SER A 117 44.75 21.07 41.33
C SER A 117 44.20 21.69 40.05
N TRP A 118 44.98 22.53 39.38
CA TRP A 118 44.60 23.10 38.09
C TRP A 118 45.80 23.36 37.17
N LEU A 119 45.59 23.19 35.86
CA LEU A 119 46.61 23.42 34.84
C LEU A 119 46.02 24.24 33.68
N ALA A 120 46.86 25.00 32.96
CA ALA A 120 46.42 25.54 31.68
C ALA A 120 46.32 24.46 30.61
N ALA A 121 47.34 23.61 30.50
CA ALA A 121 47.37 22.52 29.52
C ALA A 121 47.98 21.25 30.11
N LEU A 122 47.45 20.10 29.68
CA LEU A 122 48.00 18.78 29.96
C LEU A 122 48.25 18.07 28.63
N SER A 123 49.42 17.45 28.46
CA SER A 123 49.75 16.58 27.33
C SER A 123 50.11 15.20 27.87
N LEU A 124 49.34 14.17 27.55
CA LEU A 124 49.63 12.78 27.91
C LEU A 124 50.14 12.04 26.66
N ARG A 125 51.42 11.67 26.67
CA ARG A 125 52.18 10.99 25.62
C ARG A 125 52.88 9.80 26.25
N ASP A 126 52.11 8.97 26.92
CA ASP A 126 52.52 7.97 27.92
C ASP A 126 52.52 8.50 29.36
N GLY A 127 52.61 7.59 30.32
CA GLY A 127 52.49 7.86 31.74
C GLY A 127 51.06 7.76 32.29
N ARG A 128 50.93 8.02 33.60
CA ARG A 128 49.67 7.82 34.35
C ARG A 128 49.37 8.96 35.30
N LEU A 129 48.21 9.59 35.17
CA LEU A 129 47.67 10.49 36.18
C LEU A 129 46.74 9.70 37.12
N GLN A 130 46.95 9.74 38.43
CA GLN A 130 46.20 8.92 39.40
C GLN A 130 45.96 9.66 40.73
N GLY A 131 45.29 8.99 41.68
CA GLY A 131 45.06 9.49 43.05
C GLY A 131 43.61 9.90 43.34
N GLY A 132 43.30 10.18 44.61
CA GLY A 132 41.92 10.47 45.06
C GLY A 132 41.49 11.94 44.99
N GLY A 133 42.36 12.82 44.49
CA GLY A 133 42.11 14.25 44.38
C GLY A 133 41.38 14.66 43.09
N ALA A 134 41.33 15.98 42.84
CA ALA A 134 40.73 16.53 41.63
C ALA A 134 41.68 17.46 40.87
N LEU A 135 41.74 17.29 39.55
CA LEU A 135 42.51 18.11 38.62
C LEU A 135 41.60 18.74 37.57
N THR A 136 41.73 20.05 37.35
CA THR A 136 41.07 20.76 36.24
C THR A 136 42.11 21.29 35.25
N THR A 137 41.99 21.02 33.96
CA THR A 137 42.84 21.63 32.92
C THR A 137 42.02 22.45 31.92
N ARG A 138 42.59 23.48 31.28
CA ARG A 138 41.91 24.17 30.16
C ARG A 138 42.07 23.43 28.85
N SER A 139 43.17 22.74 28.61
CA SER A 139 43.32 21.88 27.43
C SER A 139 43.98 20.55 27.75
N LEU A 140 43.64 19.55 26.94
CA LEU A 140 44.19 18.21 26.99
C LEU A 140 44.62 17.78 25.57
N LEU A 141 45.88 17.41 25.42
CA LEU A 141 46.37 16.62 24.30
C LEU A 141 46.62 15.20 24.79
N TRP A 142 45.86 14.22 24.31
CA TRP A 142 46.00 12.84 24.78
C TRP A 142 46.37 11.91 23.63
N ALA A 143 47.63 11.51 23.60
CA ALA A 143 48.13 10.50 22.71
C ALA A 143 48.01 9.11 23.32
N SER A 144 48.63 8.89 24.46
CA SER A 144 48.67 7.58 25.12
C SER A 144 48.78 7.75 26.63
N GLY A 145 48.67 6.65 27.36
CA GLY A 145 48.76 6.63 28.83
C GLY A 145 47.41 6.40 29.51
N ALA A 146 47.40 6.57 30.83
CA ALA A 146 46.27 6.21 31.69
C ALA A 146 45.83 7.33 32.65
N LEU A 147 44.53 7.38 32.93
CA LEU A 147 43.91 8.19 33.99
C LEU A 147 43.32 7.23 35.03
N GLY A 148 43.69 7.38 36.30
CA GLY A 148 43.32 6.49 37.40
C GLY A 148 44.41 5.48 37.75
N THR A 149 44.14 4.70 38.79
CA THR A 149 45.03 3.65 39.30
C THR A 149 44.80 2.33 38.55
N SER A 150 45.89 1.62 38.23
CA SER A 150 45.79 0.24 37.74
C SER A 150 44.92 -0.63 38.65
N PRO A 151 44.15 -1.60 38.11
CA PRO A 151 43.39 -2.57 38.91
C PRO A 151 44.25 -3.36 39.92
N GLU A 152 45.55 -3.49 39.65
CA GLU A 152 46.50 -4.21 40.51
C GLU A 152 47.04 -3.37 41.68
N ALA A 153 46.87 -2.04 41.63
CA ALA A 153 47.31 -1.15 42.70
C ALA A 153 46.29 -1.14 43.85
N SER A 154 46.77 -0.95 45.09
CA SER A 154 45.90 -0.82 46.26
C SER A 154 44.82 0.25 46.03
N PRO A 155 43.59 0.06 46.52
CA PRO A 155 42.46 0.95 46.23
C PRO A 155 42.77 2.38 46.71
N GLY A 156 43.24 3.22 45.78
CA GLY A 156 43.29 4.66 45.94
C GLY A 156 41.89 5.25 45.77
N GLY A 157 41.66 6.46 46.28
CA GLY A 157 40.42 7.18 46.01
C GLY A 157 40.21 7.42 44.50
N THR A 158 39.00 7.80 44.11
CA THR A 158 38.65 8.09 42.72
C THR A 158 39.24 9.44 42.27
N LEU A 159 40.05 9.43 41.20
CA LEU A 159 40.56 10.63 40.54
C LEU A 159 39.41 11.35 39.86
N ARG A 160 39.20 12.63 40.16
CA ARG A 160 38.26 13.47 39.40
C ARG A 160 39.01 14.39 38.45
N PHE A 161 38.89 14.17 37.15
CA PHE A 161 39.59 14.95 36.13
C PHE A 161 38.62 15.73 35.23
N ILE A 162 38.77 17.06 35.20
CA ILE A 162 37.89 17.95 34.42
C ILE A 162 38.70 18.68 33.36
N VAL A 163 38.27 18.61 32.10
CA VAL A 163 38.83 19.45 31.02
C VAL A 163 37.83 20.54 30.70
N ALA A 164 38.15 21.78 31.04
CA ALA A 164 37.28 22.93 30.86
C ALA A 164 37.23 23.45 29.41
N GLY A 165 38.28 23.22 28.61
CA GLY A 165 38.37 23.66 27.22
C GLY A 165 38.68 22.51 26.27
N ALA A 166 39.63 22.68 25.35
CA ALA A 166 39.81 21.78 24.22
C ALA A 166 40.48 20.45 24.60
N VAL A 167 39.92 19.33 24.13
CA VAL A 167 40.52 17.99 24.17
C VAL A 167 40.88 17.59 22.74
N ARG A 168 42.07 17.04 22.54
CA ARG A 168 42.47 16.43 21.28
C ARG A 168 43.04 15.04 21.57
N LEU A 169 42.37 14.02 21.05
CA LEU A 169 42.81 12.63 21.13
C LEU A 169 43.56 12.32 19.84
N GLU A 170 44.88 12.25 19.88
CA GLU A 170 45.74 12.03 18.69
C GLU A 170 47.05 11.31 19.02
N GLY A 171 47.52 10.44 18.14
CA GLY A 171 48.75 9.68 18.31
C GLY A 171 48.56 8.51 19.28
N GLY A 172 49.23 7.38 19.02
CA GLY A 172 49.24 6.21 19.91
C GLY A 172 48.01 5.29 19.80
N PRO A 173 48.18 3.96 19.95
CA PRO A 173 47.08 3.01 19.78
C PRO A 173 46.15 2.93 21.01
N THR A 174 46.59 3.30 22.22
CA THR A 174 45.84 2.99 23.46
C THR A 174 45.82 4.13 24.48
N ARG A 175 44.62 4.43 24.99
CA ARG A 175 44.33 5.40 26.05
C ARG A 175 43.41 4.75 27.07
N HIS A 176 43.69 4.92 28.37
CA HIS A 176 42.93 4.24 29.42
C HIS A 176 42.35 5.23 30.44
N ILE A 177 41.07 5.06 30.76
CA ILE A 177 40.42 5.61 31.96
C ILE A 177 40.14 4.42 32.86
N GLU A 178 40.92 4.24 33.90
CA GLU A 178 40.83 3.13 34.85
C GLU A 178 39.57 3.26 35.72
N ALA A 179 39.17 2.16 36.39
CA ALA A 179 37.97 2.10 37.25
C ALA A 179 37.93 3.15 38.37
N SER A 180 39.08 3.69 38.76
CA SER A 180 39.22 4.72 39.78
C SER A 180 39.31 6.14 39.21
N ALA A 181 38.81 6.40 38.00
CA ALA A 181 38.78 7.73 37.40
C ALA A 181 37.39 8.17 36.92
N ASP A 182 37.01 9.40 37.30
CA ASP A 182 35.85 10.14 36.84
C ASP A 182 36.32 11.32 35.98
N VAL A 183 36.11 11.23 34.67
CA VAL A 183 36.57 12.21 33.68
C VAL A 183 35.38 13.00 33.12
N GLU A 184 35.49 14.33 33.09
CA GLU A 184 34.47 15.22 32.51
C GLU A 184 35.08 16.18 31.48
N TRP A 185 34.60 16.15 30.23
CA TRP A 185 35.02 17.05 29.16
C TRP A 185 33.94 18.08 28.87
N ARG A 186 34.24 19.35 29.14
CA ARG A 186 33.27 20.46 29.04
C ARG A 186 33.44 21.33 27.79
N GLY A 187 34.58 21.23 27.11
CA GLY A 187 34.85 21.97 25.88
C GLY A 187 34.83 21.10 24.62
N PRO A 188 35.36 21.63 23.49
CA PRO A 188 35.43 20.90 22.23
C PRO A 188 36.45 19.76 22.32
N THR A 189 36.05 18.57 21.92
CA THR A 189 36.84 17.34 21.88
C THR A 189 36.95 16.89 20.44
N GLN A 190 38.17 16.68 19.94
CA GLN A 190 38.42 16.09 18.63
C GLN A 190 39.08 14.72 18.79
N TRP A 191 38.42 13.68 18.29
CA TRP A 191 39.00 12.35 18.11
C TRP A 191 39.43 12.23 16.65
N VAL A 192 40.74 12.37 16.40
CA VAL A 192 41.29 12.46 15.03
C VAL A 192 41.50 11.09 14.42
N ASP A 193 41.51 11.03 13.09
CA ASP A 193 41.65 9.81 12.28
C ASP A 193 43.05 9.20 12.36
N ASP A 194 43.31 8.39 13.39
CA ASP A 194 44.60 7.72 13.61
C ASP A 194 44.45 6.24 14.04
N GLY A 195 43.23 5.69 13.97
CA GLY A 195 42.93 4.32 14.38
C GLY A 195 43.04 4.08 15.90
N SER A 196 42.92 5.14 16.69
CA SER A 196 43.14 5.04 18.13
C SER A 196 42.01 4.37 18.91
N GLN A 197 42.40 3.75 20.02
CA GLN A 197 41.52 3.07 20.97
C GLN A 197 41.44 3.84 22.29
N LEU A 198 40.23 3.95 22.84
CA LEU A 198 39.97 4.50 24.17
C LEU A 198 39.27 3.44 25.03
N SER A 199 39.91 3.02 26.12
CA SER A 199 39.35 2.11 27.11
C SER A 199 38.85 2.88 28.32
N VAL A 200 37.66 2.57 28.81
CA VAL A 200 37.01 3.21 29.95
C VAL A 200 36.46 2.14 30.90
N ASP A 201 37.14 1.98 32.02
CA ASP A 201 36.69 1.20 33.18
C ASP A 201 36.08 2.08 34.28
N GLY A 202 36.40 3.38 34.29
CA GLY A 202 35.78 4.39 35.17
C GLY A 202 34.57 5.07 34.53
N GLU A 203 34.43 6.38 34.71
CA GLU A 203 33.37 7.16 34.06
C GLU A 203 33.95 8.25 33.13
N LEU A 204 33.42 8.33 31.92
CA LEU A 204 33.69 9.41 30.97
C LEU A 204 32.40 10.17 30.66
N ARG A 205 32.36 11.45 31.03
CA ARG A 205 31.24 12.35 30.76
C ARG A 205 31.61 13.44 29.76
N VAL A 206 30.81 13.59 28.70
CA VAL A 206 30.75 14.82 27.91
C VAL A 206 29.77 15.76 28.61
N GLY A 207 30.28 16.85 29.17
CA GLY A 207 29.48 17.83 29.90
C GLY A 207 28.44 18.50 29.00
N ALA A 208 27.43 19.17 29.59
CA ALA A 208 26.32 19.77 28.84
C ALA A 208 26.75 20.84 27.80
N ALA A 209 27.87 21.52 28.03
CA ALA A 209 28.49 22.45 27.07
C ALA A 209 29.56 21.80 26.18
N GLY A 210 29.87 20.53 26.44
CA GLY A 210 30.88 19.77 25.72
C GLY A 210 30.43 19.43 24.30
N TRP A 211 31.40 19.37 23.40
CA TRP A 211 31.19 18.96 22.02
C TRP A 211 32.23 17.93 21.63
N TRP A 212 31.84 16.69 21.37
CA TRP A 212 32.69 15.63 20.89
C TRP A 212 32.53 15.44 19.39
N GLN A 213 33.59 15.74 18.64
CA GLN A 213 33.69 15.41 17.23
C GLN A 213 34.50 14.12 17.07
N ASP A 214 33.81 13.06 16.66
CA ASP A 214 34.41 11.80 16.23
C ASP A 214 34.62 11.85 14.72
N HIS A 215 35.88 11.91 14.27
CA HIS A 215 36.25 11.98 12.87
C HIS A 215 37.09 10.77 12.45
N ALA A 216 36.45 9.59 12.37
CA ALA A 216 37.01 8.40 11.75
C ALA A 216 36.77 8.41 10.23
N ASN A 217 37.82 8.58 9.42
CA ASN A 217 37.70 8.65 7.95
C ASN A 217 38.34 7.46 7.24
N GLU A 218 39.59 7.12 7.56
CA GLU A 218 40.29 5.96 7.02
C GLU A 218 40.27 4.78 7.99
N ASN A 219 40.48 5.05 9.28
CA ASN A 219 40.60 4.01 10.30
C ASN A 219 39.38 3.97 11.20
N GLN A 220 39.07 2.77 11.72
CA GLN A 220 37.98 2.60 12.68
C GLN A 220 38.44 3.05 14.07
N HIS A 221 37.62 3.87 14.73
CA HIS A 221 37.80 4.18 16.15
C HIS A 221 37.22 3.06 17.03
N GLN A 222 37.80 2.85 18.21
CA GLN A 222 37.31 1.86 19.18
C GLN A 222 37.20 2.47 20.57
N LEU A 223 36.00 2.49 21.11
CA LEU A 223 35.68 2.87 22.49
C LEU A 223 35.32 1.59 23.27
N THR A 224 36.19 1.11 24.14
CA THR A 224 35.92 -0.06 24.98
C THR A 224 35.44 0.41 26.35
N LEU A 225 34.23 0.05 26.74
CA LEU A 225 33.73 0.20 28.11
C LEU A 225 33.87 -1.16 28.81
N GLY A 226 34.88 -1.30 29.65
CA GLY A 226 35.14 -2.55 30.37
C GLY A 226 34.06 -2.78 31.42
N SER A 227 34.22 -2.20 32.61
CA SER A 227 33.15 -2.05 33.62
C SER A 227 32.61 -0.62 33.74
N GLY A 228 33.16 0.29 32.93
CA GLY A 228 32.93 1.71 33.01
C GLY A 228 31.69 2.22 32.29
N ARG A 229 31.53 3.54 32.31
CA ARG A 229 30.36 4.24 31.80
C ARG A 229 30.74 5.43 30.91
N PHE A 230 30.08 5.54 29.77
CA PHE A 230 30.12 6.69 28.88
C PHE A 230 28.80 7.47 28.96
N VAL A 231 28.88 8.78 29.22
CA VAL A 231 27.71 9.65 29.37
C VAL A 231 27.85 10.88 28.50
N ASN A 232 26.93 11.08 27.56
CA ASN A 232 26.86 12.29 26.77
C ASN A 232 25.74 13.21 27.25
N HIS A 233 26.08 14.32 27.91
CA HIS A 233 25.14 15.43 28.19
C HIS A 233 25.22 16.56 27.16
N GLY A 234 26.29 16.61 26.36
CA GLY A 234 26.56 17.65 25.37
C GLY A 234 26.18 17.24 23.95
N LEU A 235 27.02 17.62 22.98
CA LEU A 235 26.88 17.22 21.58
C LEU A 235 27.96 16.20 21.23
N TYR A 236 27.57 15.00 20.81
CA TYR A 236 28.45 14.06 20.13
C TYR A 236 28.11 14.07 18.63
N GLN A 237 29.13 14.12 17.78
CA GLN A 237 28.98 14.18 16.33
C GLN A 237 29.97 13.23 15.64
N LYS A 238 29.45 12.20 14.97
CA LYS A 238 30.21 11.31 14.10
C LYS A 238 30.26 11.87 12.68
N THR A 239 31.48 12.00 12.17
CA THR A 239 31.83 12.42 10.80
C THR A 239 32.88 11.47 10.21
N GLY A 240 33.13 11.55 8.90
CA GLY A 240 34.04 10.62 8.21
C GLY A 240 33.38 9.28 7.90
N ILE A 241 33.88 8.60 6.86
CA ILE A 241 33.24 7.40 6.29
C ILE A 241 33.53 6.11 7.06
N ALA A 242 34.63 6.05 7.82
CA ALA A 242 34.96 4.88 8.64
C ALA A 242 34.04 4.77 9.86
N GLY A 243 34.12 3.62 10.54
CA GLY A 243 33.27 3.31 11.70
C GLY A 243 33.85 3.76 13.03
N THR A 244 32.99 3.79 14.04
CA THR A 244 33.36 3.79 15.46
C THR A 244 32.73 2.57 16.11
N ASN A 245 33.52 1.69 16.71
CA ASN A 245 33.00 0.61 17.56
C ASN A 245 32.93 1.06 19.01
N VAL A 246 31.85 0.74 19.69
CA VAL A 246 31.68 0.92 21.13
C VAL A 246 31.41 -0.47 21.73
N GLU A 247 32.36 -1.00 22.49
CA GLU A 247 32.27 -2.35 23.07
C GLU A 247 31.95 -2.27 24.56
N LEU A 248 30.82 -2.82 24.99
CA LEU A 248 30.42 -2.97 26.39
C LEU A 248 30.81 -4.38 26.86
N ARG A 249 31.97 -4.52 27.52
CA ARG A 249 32.60 -5.84 27.75
C ARG A 249 32.18 -6.54 29.04
N ALA A 250 31.87 -5.81 30.10
CA ALA A 250 31.51 -6.40 31.38
C ALA A 250 30.08 -6.02 31.82
N PRO A 251 29.44 -6.84 32.68
CA PRO A 251 28.20 -6.45 33.33
C PRO A 251 28.34 -5.12 34.05
N GLY A 252 27.36 -4.24 33.92
CA GLY A 252 27.37 -2.89 34.47
C GLY A 252 27.98 -1.83 33.54
N ALA A 253 28.67 -2.21 32.46
CA ALA A 253 29.11 -1.25 31.47
C ALA A 253 27.91 -0.55 30.81
N SER A 254 27.97 0.78 30.71
CA SER A 254 26.83 1.56 30.20
C SER A 254 27.21 2.66 29.21
N PHE A 255 26.37 2.79 28.18
CA PHE A 255 26.41 3.88 27.21
C PHE A 255 25.13 4.70 27.31
N GLU A 256 25.25 5.97 27.71
CA GLU A 256 24.11 6.83 28.01
C GLU A 256 24.15 8.15 27.23
N ASN A 257 23.13 8.40 26.40
CA ASN A 257 22.92 9.69 25.76
C ASN A 257 21.81 10.47 26.45
N HIS A 258 22.15 11.62 27.02
CA HIS A 258 21.23 12.62 27.61
C HIS A 258 21.20 13.94 26.83
N GLY A 259 22.16 14.15 25.92
CA GLY A 259 22.28 15.35 25.09
C GLY A 259 21.92 15.09 23.62
N PHE A 260 22.75 15.57 22.70
CA PHE A 260 22.60 15.37 21.26
C PHE A 260 23.65 14.38 20.76
N PHE A 261 23.23 13.39 19.99
CA PHE A 261 24.11 12.42 19.34
C PHE A 261 23.79 12.37 17.85
N ASN A 262 24.72 12.84 17.02
CA ASN A 262 24.49 12.99 15.58
C ASN A 262 25.43 12.07 14.80
N VAL A 263 24.87 11.20 13.95
CA VAL A 263 25.61 10.41 12.97
C VAL A 263 25.39 11.00 11.59
N LEU A 264 26.34 11.82 11.15
CA LEU A 264 26.27 12.50 9.86
C LEU A 264 26.78 11.60 8.73
N GLN A 265 27.83 10.83 8.99
CA GLN A 265 28.53 9.97 8.04
C GLN A 265 29.10 8.73 8.73
N GLY A 266 29.42 7.69 7.94
CA GLY A 266 30.04 6.46 8.44
C GLY A 266 29.09 5.63 9.31
N GLN A 267 29.66 4.93 10.30
CA GLN A 267 28.88 4.10 11.21
C GLN A 267 29.31 4.26 12.67
N VAL A 268 28.38 4.10 13.61
CA VAL A 268 28.65 3.89 15.03
C VAL A 268 27.97 2.59 15.42
N ASN A 269 28.73 1.60 15.87
CA ASN A 269 28.21 0.31 16.34
C ASN A 269 28.42 0.21 17.85
N VAL A 270 27.38 -0.14 18.59
CA VAL A 270 27.43 -0.40 20.02
C VAL A 270 27.18 -1.88 20.24
N ASP A 271 28.23 -2.62 20.55
CA ASP A 271 28.20 -4.05 20.82
C ASP A 271 28.33 -4.29 22.32
N GLY A 272 27.51 -5.16 22.91
CA GLY A 272 27.54 -5.37 24.36
C GLY A 272 27.22 -6.79 24.80
N GLY A 273 27.95 -7.24 25.81
CA GLY A 273 27.73 -8.53 26.48
C GLY A 273 26.61 -8.53 27.51
N PRO A 274 26.46 -9.62 28.28
CA PRO A 274 25.43 -9.76 29.30
C PRO A 274 25.44 -8.67 30.37
N GLY A 275 24.26 -8.16 30.74
CA GLY A 275 24.09 -7.19 31.83
C GLY A 275 24.63 -5.79 31.52
N THR A 276 24.80 -5.46 30.24
CA THR A 276 25.20 -4.12 29.78
C THR A 276 23.98 -3.22 29.62
N THR A 277 24.19 -1.90 29.59
CA THR A 277 23.11 -0.92 29.45
C THR A 277 23.35 0.02 28.27
N TRP A 278 22.34 0.17 27.42
CA TRP A 278 22.26 1.26 26.46
C TRP A 278 21.03 2.12 26.78
N ARG A 279 21.24 3.42 26.93
CA ARG A 279 20.17 4.37 27.25
C ARG A 279 20.22 5.60 26.35
N ASN A 280 19.08 5.95 25.76
CA ASN A 280 18.87 7.24 25.12
C ASN A 280 17.73 8.02 25.80
N ALA A 281 18.08 9.06 26.54
CA ALA A 281 17.16 10.06 27.10
C ALA A 281 17.24 11.42 26.37
N GLY A 282 18.27 11.62 25.52
CA GLY A 282 18.44 12.81 24.69
C GLY A 282 17.93 12.63 23.25
N THR A 283 18.48 13.41 22.34
CA THR A 283 18.19 13.32 20.89
C THR A 283 19.30 12.55 20.18
N LEU A 284 18.93 11.48 19.48
CA LEU A 284 19.79 10.73 18.55
C LEU A 284 19.32 11.03 17.13
N THR A 285 20.21 11.52 16.27
CA THR A 285 19.90 11.85 14.87
C THR A 285 20.83 11.10 13.93
N VAL A 286 20.28 10.39 12.94
CA VAL A 286 21.02 9.65 11.92
C VAL A 286 20.71 10.25 10.54
N GLN A 287 21.62 11.10 10.05
CA GLN A 287 21.39 11.94 8.87
C GLN A 287 21.91 11.36 7.56
N GLY A 288 22.94 10.51 7.60
CA GLY A 288 23.52 9.91 6.38
C GLY A 288 24.43 8.70 6.64
N GLY A 289 24.54 8.26 7.89
CA GLY A 289 25.32 7.09 8.28
C GLY A 289 24.45 5.97 8.84
N HIS A 290 25.08 5.09 9.62
CA HIS A 290 24.44 3.97 10.30
C HIS A 290 24.73 4.02 11.81
N TYR A 291 23.68 3.95 12.63
CA TYR A 291 23.81 3.72 14.07
C TYR A 291 23.31 2.32 14.40
N GLY A 292 24.21 1.42 14.77
CA GLY A 292 23.93 0.03 15.09
C GLY A 292 24.07 -0.27 16.57
N ILE A 293 23.18 -1.08 17.12
CA ILE A 293 23.24 -1.60 18.48
C ILE A 293 23.09 -3.13 18.40
N SER A 294 23.98 -3.88 19.02
CA SER A 294 23.93 -5.33 19.15
C SER A 294 24.22 -5.74 20.59
N LEU A 295 23.17 -6.09 21.34
CA LEU A 295 23.30 -6.38 22.77
C LEU A 295 22.87 -7.81 23.09
N TYR A 296 23.70 -8.47 23.91
CA TYR A 296 23.55 -9.88 24.24
C TYR A 296 23.12 -10.07 25.68
N ARG A 297 22.02 -10.80 25.90
CA ARG A 297 21.46 -11.31 27.17
C ARG A 297 21.28 -10.31 28.30
N SER A 298 20.07 -10.23 28.86
CA SER A 298 19.79 -9.40 30.05
C SER A 298 20.33 -7.96 29.95
N ALA A 299 20.35 -7.40 28.74
CA ALA A 299 20.83 -6.04 28.51
C ALA A 299 19.67 -5.06 28.67
N ASP A 300 19.92 -3.95 29.38
CA ASP A 300 18.94 -2.89 29.55
C ASP A 300 18.99 -1.94 28.35
N VAL A 301 18.00 -2.04 27.46
CA VAL A 301 17.88 -1.16 26.29
C VAL A 301 16.72 -0.19 26.50
N LEU A 302 17.05 1.05 26.84
CA LEU A 302 16.08 2.06 27.29
C LEU A 302 16.06 3.27 26.37
N HIS A 303 14.89 3.64 25.87
CA HIS A 303 14.70 4.84 25.06
C HIS A 303 13.58 5.71 25.62
N SER A 304 13.89 6.94 26.00
CA SER A 304 12.92 7.92 26.53
C SER A 304 13.01 9.30 25.89
N GLY A 305 14.03 9.54 25.06
CA GLY A 305 14.23 10.80 24.35
C GLY A 305 13.63 10.82 22.95
N THR A 306 14.40 11.29 21.96
CA THR A 306 13.99 11.35 20.55
C THR A 306 14.99 10.62 19.67
N LEU A 307 14.50 9.83 18.71
CA LEU A 307 15.28 9.31 17.59
C LEU A 307 14.78 9.94 16.28
N ASN A 308 15.68 10.55 15.51
CA ASN A 308 15.42 11.01 14.15
C ASN A 308 16.28 10.23 13.16
N VAL A 309 15.67 9.61 12.15
CA VAL A 309 16.38 8.88 11.09
C VAL A 309 15.99 9.51 9.75
N ASP A 310 16.91 10.28 9.15
CA ASP A 310 16.62 11.09 7.97
C ASP A 310 16.98 10.34 6.67
N LEU A 311 18.27 10.30 6.27
CA LEU A 311 18.76 9.56 5.09
C LEU A 311 19.53 8.29 5.48
N GLY A 312 19.73 8.06 6.78
CA GLY A 312 20.55 6.97 7.28
C GLY A 312 19.76 5.76 7.79
N ARG A 313 20.46 4.90 8.53
CA ARG A 313 19.91 3.67 9.11
C ARG A 313 20.12 3.62 10.62
N PHE A 314 19.07 3.31 11.37
CA PHE A 314 19.18 2.85 12.75
C PHE A 314 18.92 1.34 12.78
N SER A 315 19.76 0.58 13.47
CA SER A 315 19.51 -0.86 13.68
C SER A 315 19.69 -1.26 15.13
N LEU A 316 18.72 -1.98 15.67
CA LEU A 316 18.80 -2.60 16.99
C LEU A 316 18.65 -4.12 16.85
N THR A 317 19.68 -4.84 17.27
CA THR A 317 19.67 -6.30 17.42
C THR A 317 19.85 -6.64 18.89
N THR A 318 18.94 -7.44 19.42
CA THR A 318 19.01 -7.93 20.81
C THR A 318 18.94 -9.45 20.82
N PHE A 319 19.62 -10.08 21.78
CA PHE A 319 19.57 -11.52 22.00
C PHE A 319 19.13 -11.78 23.44
N GLY A 320 17.94 -12.35 23.66
CA GLY A 320 17.45 -12.56 25.03
C GLY A 320 17.11 -11.27 25.78
N SER A 321 16.78 -10.19 25.08
CA SER A 321 16.42 -8.88 25.66
C SER A 321 15.47 -8.12 24.73
N GLY A 322 14.85 -7.06 25.24
CA GLY A 322 13.93 -6.21 24.51
C GLY A 322 14.25 -4.73 24.66
N LEU A 323 13.72 -3.92 23.75
CA LEU A 323 13.72 -2.45 23.90
C LEU A 323 12.57 -2.05 24.82
N ASN A 324 12.80 -1.14 25.76
CA ASN A 324 11.71 -0.40 26.41
C ASN A 324 11.76 1.06 25.98
N SER A 325 10.78 1.46 25.17
CA SER A 325 10.65 2.80 24.62
C SER A 325 9.43 3.54 25.18
N THR A 326 9.68 4.75 25.66
CA THR A 326 8.66 5.79 25.96
C THR A 326 8.89 7.07 25.17
N GLY A 327 9.95 7.12 24.35
CA GLY A 327 10.36 8.29 23.58
C GLY A 327 9.76 8.34 22.16
N ASP A 328 10.09 9.41 21.44
CA ASP A 328 9.57 9.70 20.10
C ASP A 328 10.54 9.23 19.00
N TRP A 329 9.99 8.63 17.96
CA TRP A 329 10.71 8.10 16.81
C TRP A 329 10.20 8.79 15.54
N ASN A 330 11.08 9.48 14.81
CA ASN A 330 10.77 10.12 13.54
C ASN A 330 11.64 9.48 12.46
N VAL A 331 11.01 8.80 11.50
CA VAL A 331 11.69 8.18 10.36
C VAL A 331 11.28 8.94 9.11
N ALA A 332 12.18 9.75 8.56
CA ALA A 332 11.92 10.48 7.32
C ALA A 332 11.86 9.53 6.12
N ARG A 333 11.42 10.05 4.96
CA ARG A 333 11.13 9.27 3.76
C ARG A 333 12.25 8.34 3.28
N GLU A 334 13.51 8.73 3.46
CA GLU A 334 14.67 7.94 3.04
C GLU A 334 15.30 7.15 4.21
N GLY A 335 14.78 7.34 5.43
CA GLY A 335 15.30 6.74 6.64
C GLY A 335 14.86 5.30 6.81
N THR A 336 15.71 4.49 7.45
CA THR A 336 15.39 3.09 7.77
C THR A 336 15.61 2.78 9.24
N VAL A 337 14.59 2.24 9.90
CA VAL A 337 14.71 1.61 11.22
C VAL A 337 14.60 0.10 11.06
N TYR A 338 15.58 -0.63 11.60
CA TYR A 338 15.64 -2.09 11.57
C TYR A 338 15.66 -2.62 13.00
N LEU A 339 14.67 -3.44 13.37
CA LEU A 339 14.56 -4.03 14.71
C LEU A 339 14.60 -5.55 14.63
N ARG A 340 15.45 -6.17 15.45
CA ARG A 340 15.61 -7.61 15.58
C ARG A 340 15.77 -8.01 17.06
N ALA A 341 15.07 -9.05 17.48
CA ALA A 341 15.17 -9.60 18.83
C ALA A 341 15.15 -11.12 18.77
N THR A 342 16.33 -11.72 18.73
CA THR A 342 16.44 -13.17 18.64
C THR A 342 16.23 -13.77 20.03
N PRO A 343 15.47 -14.87 20.16
CA PRO A 343 15.45 -15.64 21.40
C PRO A 343 16.86 -16.04 21.83
N ASP A 344 17.09 -16.08 23.13
CA ASP A 344 18.35 -16.57 23.67
C ASP A 344 18.49 -18.07 23.35
N PRO A 345 19.50 -18.51 22.58
CA PRO A 345 19.66 -19.92 22.23
C PRO A 345 19.95 -20.84 23.43
N ASP A 346 20.49 -20.29 24.54
CA ASP A 346 20.79 -21.08 25.74
C ASP A 346 19.68 -21.01 26.78
N ALA A 347 18.68 -20.14 26.60
CA ALA A 347 17.55 -20.15 27.48
C ALA A 347 16.68 -21.36 27.11
N ASP A 348 16.60 -22.35 28.01
CA ASP A 348 15.51 -23.34 28.07
C ASP A 348 14.12 -22.69 28.25
N ALA A 349 14.03 -21.36 28.11
CA ALA A 349 12.82 -20.59 28.16
C ALA A 349 11.87 -21.11 27.09
N ASP A 350 10.69 -21.48 27.57
CA ASP A 350 9.54 -21.77 26.73
C ASP A 350 9.43 -20.64 25.68
N PRO A 351 9.51 -20.94 24.37
CA PRO A 351 9.35 -19.92 23.33
C PRO A 351 7.96 -19.28 23.38
N ASP A 352 7.01 -19.86 24.12
CA ASP A 352 5.73 -19.26 24.48
C ASP A 352 5.82 -18.30 25.69
N THR A 353 7.03 -17.90 26.10
CA THR A 353 7.31 -16.74 26.98
C THR A 353 7.76 -15.51 26.16
N PRO A 354 6.93 -14.97 25.25
CA PRO A 354 7.28 -13.90 24.31
C PRO A 354 7.48 -12.53 24.98
N ALA A 355 7.48 -12.44 26.31
CA ALA A 355 7.63 -11.19 27.04
C ALA A 355 9.09 -10.72 27.16
N ALA A 356 10.06 -11.64 27.21
CA ALA A 356 11.45 -11.26 27.50
C ALA A 356 12.18 -10.60 26.30
N ASN A 357 11.71 -10.85 25.07
CA ASN A 357 12.40 -10.43 23.83
C ASN A 357 11.57 -9.44 22.98
N ALA A 358 10.59 -8.76 23.58
CA ALA A 358 9.75 -7.82 22.86
C ALA A 358 10.33 -6.39 22.91
N HIS A 359 10.33 -5.69 21.79
CA HIS A 359 10.46 -4.23 21.76
C HIS A 359 9.11 -3.62 22.19
N LEU A 360 9.06 -3.12 23.42
CA LEU A 360 7.89 -2.53 24.04
C LEU A 360 7.89 -1.01 23.84
N PHE A 361 6.87 -0.50 23.19
CA PHE A 361 6.57 0.92 23.08
C PHE A 361 5.37 1.19 24.00
N SER A 362 5.65 1.84 25.13
CA SER A 362 4.66 2.08 26.19
C SER A 362 4.13 3.51 26.21
N ALA A 363 4.82 4.44 25.56
CA ALA A 363 4.41 5.81 25.30
C ALA A 363 5.18 6.35 24.08
N GLY A 364 4.91 7.60 23.71
CA GLY A 364 5.58 8.30 22.61
C GLY A 364 4.94 8.04 21.25
N ALA A 365 5.42 8.77 20.24
CA ALA A 365 4.98 8.63 18.86
C ALA A 365 6.08 7.99 18.00
N PHE A 366 5.71 7.01 17.18
CA PHE A 366 6.53 6.48 16.11
C PHE A 366 5.95 6.95 14.77
N LEU A 367 6.46 8.08 14.28
CA LEU A 367 6.10 8.65 12.98
C LEU A 367 7.02 8.06 11.90
N ASN A 368 6.47 7.19 11.05
CA ASN A 368 7.18 6.52 9.97
C ASN A 368 6.77 7.04 8.60
N GLU A 369 7.61 7.87 7.98
CA GLU A 369 7.51 8.27 6.56
C GLU A 369 8.47 7.47 5.66
N GLY A 370 9.48 6.79 6.25
CA GLY A 370 10.46 5.96 5.57
C GLY A 370 10.15 4.46 5.63
N ARG A 371 11.10 3.67 6.14
CA ARG A 371 11.00 2.21 6.23
C ARG A 371 11.22 1.71 7.66
N LEU A 372 10.25 0.97 8.18
CA LEU A 372 10.36 0.19 9.43
C LEU A 372 10.42 -1.29 9.08
N ILE A 373 11.49 -1.97 9.46
CA ILE A 373 11.69 -3.40 9.25
C ILE A 373 11.70 -4.10 10.60
N LEU A 374 10.75 -5.02 10.78
CA LEU A 374 10.68 -5.93 11.91
C LEU A 374 11.08 -7.32 11.43
N ASP A 375 12.13 -7.85 12.04
CA ASP A 375 12.78 -9.05 11.56
C ASP A 375 13.10 -9.98 12.71
N GLU A 376 12.48 -11.16 12.74
CA GLU A 376 12.62 -12.11 13.85
C GLU A 376 12.45 -11.42 15.23
N THR A 377 11.48 -10.52 15.37
CA THR A 377 11.26 -9.73 16.59
C THR A 377 9.77 -9.60 16.92
N ARG A 378 9.45 -9.23 18.16
CA ARG A 378 8.11 -8.82 18.56
C ARG A 378 8.12 -7.34 18.92
N ALA A 379 7.37 -6.52 18.20
CA ALA A 379 7.18 -5.11 18.52
C ALA A 379 5.75 -4.89 19.05
N VAL A 380 5.62 -4.31 20.24
CA VAL A 380 4.33 -4.10 20.91
C VAL A 380 4.14 -2.62 21.21
N PHE A 381 3.17 -1.99 20.55
CA PHE A 381 2.71 -0.63 20.80
C PHE A 381 1.47 -0.70 21.70
N ARG A 382 1.69 -0.42 22.99
CA ARG A 382 0.62 -0.42 24.01
C ARG A 382 -0.24 0.83 23.86
N ALA A 383 -1.40 0.81 24.51
CA ALA A 383 -2.27 1.99 24.61
C ALA A 383 -1.48 3.20 25.13
N GLY A 384 -1.49 4.29 24.37
CA GLY A 384 -0.70 5.50 24.66
C GLY A 384 0.62 5.62 23.89
N ALA A 385 1.08 4.55 23.23
CA ALA A 385 2.11 4.62 22.19
C ALA A 385 1.44 4.62 20.81
N TRP A 386 1.84 5.55 19.95
CA TRP A 386 1.26 5.68 18.61
C TRP A 386 2.26 5.19 17.55
N LEU A 387 1.78 4.46 16.55
CA LEU A 387 2.54 4.11 15.35
C LEU A 387 1.73 4.57 14.13
N GLY A 388 2.33 5.41 13.29
CA GLY A 388 1.74 5.71 12.00
C GLY A 388 2.59 6.59 11.09
N GLY A 389 2.11 6.87 9.88
CA GLY A 389 2.77 7.71 8.88
C GLY A 389 2.58 7.18 7.46
N GLY A 390 3.17 7.86 6.46
CA GLY A 390 3.10 7.47 5.05
C GLY A 390 4.11 6.39 4.61
N GLY A 391 4.94 5.88 5.51
CA GLY A 391 6.05 4.98 5.20
C GLY A 391 5.66 3.51 5.02
N ARG A 392 6.67 2.67 4.71
CA ARG A 392 6.57 1.21 4.55
C ARG A 392 6.89 0.51 5.88
N ILE A 393 6.09 -0.48 6.23
CA ILE A 393 6.31 -1.39 7.35
C ILE A 393 6.48 -2.80 6.78
N GLU A 394 7.53 -3.50 7.21
CA GLU A 394 7.83 -4.87 6.77
C GLU A 394 7.95 -5.78 7.97
N VAL A 395 7.14 -6.84 8.00
CA VAL A 395 7.12 -7.83 9.08
C VAL A 395 7.53 -9.16 8.50
N ARG A 396 8.74 -9.61 8.86
CA ARG A 396 9.44 -10.70 8.17
C ARG A 396 9.92 -11.80 9.11
N ARG A 397 10.13 -13.00 8.55
CA ARG A 397 10.81 -14.13 9.19
C ARG A 397 10.27 -14.46 10.58
N GLY A 398 8.95 -14.44 10.75
CA GLY A 398 8.31 -14.75 12.03
C GLY A 398 8.20 -13.56 12.99
N ALA A 399 8.49 -12.34 12.55
CA ALA A 399 8.29 -11.15 13.36
C ALA A 399 6.80 -10.88 13.67
N SER A 400 6.51 -10.22 14.78
CA SER A 400 5.16 -9.83 15.17
C SER A 400 5.07 -8.33 15.45
N LEU A 401 4.00 -7.70 14.97
CA LEU A 401 3.64 -6.32 15.27
C LEU A 401 2.28 -6.30 15.94
N GLU A 402 2.22 -5.81 17.18
CA GLU A 402 0.99 -5.64 17.95
C GLU A 402 0.76 -4.14 18.19
N VAL A 403 -0.41 -3.61 17.79
CA VAL A 403 -0.77 -2.20 17.96
C VAL A 403 -2.12 -2.10 18.67
N ALA A 404 -2.14 -1.46 19.83
CA ALA A 404 -3.33 -1.34 20.67
C ALA A 404 -4.40 -0.36 20.14
N ASP A 405 -4.04 0.52 19.21
CA ASP A 405 -4.90 1.56 18.64
C ASP A 405 -5.00 1.42 17.10
N ASP A 406 -5.48 2.44 16.40
CA ASP A 406 -5.49 2.51 14.94
C ASP A 406 -4.04 2.58 14.38
N LEU A 407 -3.79 1.89 13.27
CA LEU A 407 -2.53 1.93 12.52
C LEU A 407 -2.76 2.55 11.14
N LEU A 408 -2.02 3.61 10.83
CA LEU A 408 -1.93 4.21 9.50
C LEU A 408 -0.53 3.97 8.93
N ALA A 409 -0.42 3.30 7.78
CA ALA A 409 0.85 3.15 7.06
C ALA A 409 0.65 3.42 5.57
N GLY A 410 1.70 3.82 4.87
CA GLY A 410 1.67 3.87 3.40
C GLY A 410 1.64 2.46 2.82
N ALA A 411 2.61 1.63 3.20
CA ALA A 411 2.70 0.25 2.72
C ALA A 411 2.86 -0.72 3.89
N LEU A 412 2.22 -1.88 3.81
CA LEU A 412 2.46 -2.99 4.72
C LEU A 412 2.84 -4.24 3.94
N GLN A 413 3.98 -4.83 4.30
CA GLN A 413 4.41 -6.13 3.81
C GLN A 413 4.44 -7.14 4.96
N VAL A 414 3.70 -8.23 4.83
CA VAL A 414 3.70 -9.33 5.79
C VAL A 414 4.23 -10.59 5.10
N GLU A 415 5.49 -10.93 5.36
CA GLU A 415 6.20 -12.00 4.66
C GLU A 415 6.04 -13.38 5.35
N GLU A 416 6.73 -14.37 4.78
CA GLU A 416 6.70 -15.76 5.18
C GLU A 416 7.21 -16.02 6.61
N SER A 417 6.78 -17.17 7.12
CA SER A 417 7.25 -17.76 8.36
C SER A 417 8.71 -18.15 8.34
N ARG A 418 9.32 -18.12 9.52
CA ARG A 418 10.59 -18.80 9.78
C ARG A 418 10.32 -20.19 10.35
N THR A 419 10.96 -21.19 9.77
CA THR A 419 11.10 -22.50 10.39
C THR A 419 12.05 -22.40 11.58
N LEU A 420 11.52 -22.56 12.79
CA LEU A 420 12.30 -22.65 14.03
C LEU A 420 12.64 -24.12 14.30
N TYR A 421 13.92 -24.44 14.30
CA TYR A 421 14.40 -25.73 14.79
C TYR A 421 14.46 -25.68 16.31
N ARG A 422 13.55 -26.39 17.00
CA ARG A 422 13.52 -26.52 18.47
C ARG A 422 14.49 -27.59 18.96
N SER A 423 14.65 -28.66 18.17
CA SER A 423 15.56 -29.79 18.37
C SER A 423 15.65 -30.59 17.06
N GLU A 424 16.50 -31.63 16.98
CA GLU A 424 16.55 -32.55 15.83
C GLU A 424 15.17 -33.19 15.51
N THR A 425 14.22 -33.18 16.46
CA THR A 425 12.92 -33.87 16.34
C THR A 425 11.70 -32.95 16.35
N GLN A 426 11.83 -31.66 16.70
CA GLN A 426 10.70 -30.73 16.76
C GLN A 426 10.95 -29.48 15.90
N VAL A 427 10.21 -29.37 14.79
CA VAL A 427 10.20 -28.21 13.91
C VAL A 427 8.96 -27.35 14.24
N GLY A 428 9.19 -26.18 14.83
CA GLY A 428 8.17 -25.15 15.01
C GLY A 428 8.18 -24.18 13.83
N THR A 429 7.06 -23.53 13.53
CA THR A 429 6.99 -22.49 12.50
C THR A 429 6.52 -21.20 13.15
N ALA A 430 7.34 -20.15 13.13
CA ALA A 430 6.96 -18.82 13.58
C ALA A 430 6.45 -18.02 12.38
N TYR A 431 5.18 -17.64 12.40
CA TYR A 431 4.56 -16.85 11.34
C TYR A 431 4.75 -15.37 11.59
N SER A 432 5.11 -14.63 10.53
CA SER A 432 5.04 -13.18 10.60
C SER A 432 3.60 -12.78 10.91
N SER A 433 3.37 -11.84 11.81
CA SER A 433 2.02 -11.47 12.23
C SER A 433 1.87 -9.97 12.48
N VAL A 434 0.71 -9.45 12.10
CA VAL A 434 0.29 -8.08 12.42
C VAL A 434 -1.06 -8.16 13.08
N ASP A 435 -1.16 -7.64 14.30
CA ASP A 435 -2.39 -7.54 15.09
C ASP A 435 -2.63 -6.08 15.48
N VAL A 436 -3.74 -5.53 14.98
CA VAL A 436 -4.17 -4.15 15.26
C VAL A 436 -5.51 -4.22 16.00
N ALA A 437 -5.56 -3.74 17.24
CA ALA A 437 -6.80 -3.69 18.00
C ALA A 437 -7.77 -2.61 17.45
N GLY A 438 -7.25 -1.57 16.78
CA GLY A 438 -8.04 -0.58 16.05
C GLY A 438 -8.24 -0.90 14.56
N ARG A 439 -8.38 0.15 13.77
CA ARG A 439 -8.45 0.11 12.30
C ARG A 439 -7.06 0.09 11.69
N LEU A 440 -6.92 -0.64 10.58
CA LEU A 440 -5.72 -0.63 9.75
C LEU A 440 -6.02 0.08 8.42
N ARG A 441 -5.35 1.20 8.17
CA ARG A 441 -5.46 1.95 6.91
C ARG A 441 -4.14 1.97 6.18
N LEU A 442 -4.16 1.53 4.92
CA LEU A 442 -3.00 1.33 4.07
C LEU A 442 -3.20 1.99 2.70
N THR A 443 -2.11 2.49 2.10
CA THR A 443 -2.10 2.79 0.66
C THR A 443 -1.93 1.50 -0.13
N THR A 444 -0.91 0.70 0.18
CA THR A 444 -0.66 -0.61 -0.42
C THR A 444 -0.49 -1.74 0.61
N LEU A 445 -0.85 -2.96 0.21
CA LEU A 445 -0.72 -4.17 1.03
C LEU A 445 -0.05 -5.29 0.24
N GLU A 446 1.05 -5.84 0.75
CA GLU A 446 1.67 -7.09 0.29
C GLU A 446 1.46 -8.17 1.38
N TRP A 447 0.36 -8.93 1.28
CA TRP A 447 0.00 -9.95 2.24
C TRP A 447 0.47 -11.34 1.79
N GLY A 448 1.69 -11.71 2.20
CA GLY A 448 2.31 -13.01 2.02
C GLY A 448 1.72 -14.10 2.94
N ALA A 449 2.53 -15.07 3.35
CA ALA A 449 2.13 -16.19 4.20
C ALA A 449 1.95 -15.87 5.69
N GLY A 450 2.11 -14.62 6.10
CA GLY A 450 1.89 -14.20 7.49
C GLY A 450 0.42 -14.00 7.88
N ARG A 451 0.19 -13.76 9.17
CA ARG A 451 -1.13 -13.45 9.74
C ARG A 451 -1.36 -11.94 9.73
N LEU A 452 -2.59 -11.53 9.42
CA LEU A 452 -2.99 -10.14 9.44
C LEU A 452 -4.37 -10.04 10.09
N HIS A 453 -4.46 -9.30 11.19
CA HIS A 453 -5.69 -9.05 11.93
C HIS A 453 -5.82 -7.57 12.27
N ALA A 454 -7.03 -7.02 12.10
CA ALA A 454 -7.37 -5.68 12.54
C ALA A 454 -8.82 -5.64 13.02
N SER A 455 -9.05 -5.44 14.32
CA SER A 455 -10.40 -5.57 14.90
C SER A 455 -11.37 -4.49 14.39
N GLY A 456 -10.85 -3.31 14.01
CA GLY A 456 -11.61 -2.22 13.41
C GLY A 456 -11.82 -2.32 11.88
N GLY A 457 -11.23 -3.33 11.23
CA GLY A 457 -11.24 -3.48 9.77
C GLY A 457 -9.94 -3.00 9.11
N ILE A 458 -9.73 -3.48 7.89
CA ILE A 458 -8.58 -3.20 7.04
C ILE A 458 -9.09 -2.44 5.80
N ARG A 459 -8.48 -1.30 5.47
CA ARG A 459 -8.77 -0.56 4.24
C ARG A 459 -7.50 -0.31 3.44
N VAL A 460 -7.51 -0.70 2.18
CA VAL A 460 -6.41 -0.52 1.23
C VAL A 460 -6.85 0.41 0.10
N LEU A 461 -6.12 1.51 -0.10
CA LEU A 461 -6.54 2.59 -1.00
C LEU A 461 -6.14 2.37 -2.47
N GLU A 462 -4.90 1.95 -2.74
CA GLU A 462 -4.36 1.89 -4.11
C GLU A 462 -4.19 0.46 -4.65
N GLY A 463 -3.80 -0.49 -3.80
CA GLY A 463 -3.71 -1.88 -4.26
C GLY A 463 -3.24 -2.88 -3.21
N ALA A 464 -3.76 -4.08 -3.29
CA ALA A 464 -3.38 -5.20 -2.44
C ALA A 464 -2.89 -6.38 -3.27
N TRP A 465 -1.76 -6.97 -2.91
CA TRP A 465 -1.27 -8.23 -3.44
C TRP A 465 -1.33 -9.30 -2.34
N LEU A 466 -2.26 -10.24 -2.49
CA LEU A 466 -2.48 -11.35 -1.58
C LEU A 466 -1.80 -12.58 -2.18
N SER A 467 -0.66 -12.97 -1.61
CA SER A 467 0.18 -14.05 -2.17
C SER A 467 0.65 -15.08 -1.15
N GLY A 468 0.99 -16.27 -1.62
CA GLY A 468 1.53 -17.33 -0.79
C GLY A 468 0.52 -17.98 0.17
N GLU A 469 0.85 -19.21 0.58
CA GLU A 469 0.03 -20.01 1.48
C GLU A 469 0.30 -19.60 2.94
N ALA A 470 -0.65 -18.94 3.60
CA ALA A 470 -0.56 -18.81 5.05
C ALA A 470 -0.85 -20.18 5.68
N GLN A 471 0.14 -20.74 6.37
CA GLN A 471 -0.01 -22.01 7.08
C GLN A 471 -0.52 -21.70 8.51
N TYR A 472 -1.58 -22.37 8.92
CA TYR A 472 -2.03 -22.39 10.31
C TYR A 472 -2.24 -23.83 10.71
N ARG A 473 -1.90 -24.19 11.95
CA ARG A 473 -2.31 -25.49 12.49
C ARG A 473 -3.80 -25.39 12.82
N GLY A 474 -4.59 -26.29 12.25
CA GLY A 474 -5.98 -26.48 12.62
C GLY A 474 -6.10 -27.00 14.05
N GLU A 475 -7.34 -27.08 14.56
CA GLU A 475 -7.63 -27.64 15.90
C GLU A 475 -7.19 -29.11 16.03
N ASP A 476 -7.12 -29.83 14.92
CA ASP A 476 -6.60 -31.20 14.80
C ASP A 476 -5.06 -31.26 14.69
N GLY A 477 -4.38 -30.12 14.71
CA GLY A 477 -2.94 -30.00 14.51
C GLY A 477 -2.49 -30.10 13.06
N ALA A 478 -3.39 -30.37 12.11
CA ALA A 478 -3.04 -30.48 10.71
C ALA A 478 -2.79 -29.08 10.11
N PRO A 479 -1.80 -28.91 9.21
CA PRO A 479 -1.65 -27.67 8.49
C PRO A 479 -2.91 -27.43 7.67
N VAL A 480 -3.41 -26.22 7.78
CA VAL A 480 -4.44 -25.67 6.92
C VAL A 480 -3.78 -24.54 6.15
N PHE A 481 -3.96 -24.54 4.84
CA PHE A 481 -3.31 -23.63 3.91
C PHE A 481 -4.33 -22.59 3.46
N GLY A 482 -4.15 -21.33 3.86
CA GLY A 482 -5.08 -20.24 3.52
C GLY A 482 -4.91 -18.96 4.34
N LYS A 483 -5.47 -17.87 3.83
CA LYS A 483 -5.50 -16.56 4.49
C LYS A 483 -6.76 -16.46 5.34
N ARG A 484 -6.58 -16.39 6.66
CA ARG A 484 -7.66 -16.17 7.61
C ARG A 484 -8.00 -14.68 7.67
N LEU A 485 -9.25 -14.33 7.38
CA LEU A 485 -9.78 -12.98 7.48
C LEU A 485 -11.00 -13.00 8.42
N ASP A 486 -10.84 -12.44 9.62
CA ASP A 486 -11.89 -12.36 10.65
C ASP A 486 -12.47 -10.93 10.81
N THR A 487 -12.14 -10.04 9.87
CA THR A 487 -12.58 -8.64 9.89
C THR A 487 -13.01 -8.19 8.48
N THR A 488 -13.45 -6.95 8.35
CA THR A 488 -13.75 -6.37 7.04
C THR A 488 -12.46 -5.96 6.33
N LEU A 489 -12.27 -6.41 5.10
CA LEU A 489 -11.22 -5.97 4.17
C LEU A 489 -11.86 -5.16 3.05
N GLN A 490 -11.66 -3.84 3.06
CA GLN A 490 -12.09 -2.92 2.01
C GLN A 490 -10.94 -2.64 1.03
N LEU A 491 -11.22 -2.81 -0.26
CA LEU A 491 -10.27 -2.69 -1.35
C LEU A 491 -10.76 -1.64 -2.35
N ASP A 492 -10.07 -0.51 -2.45
CA ASP A 492 -10.49 0.64 -3.28
C ASP A 492 -9.70 0.79 -4.61
N GLY A 493 -8.63 0.00 -4.82
CA GLY A 493 -7.71 0.12 -5.97
C GLY A 493 -7.53 -1.13 -6.84
N ASP A 494 -6.32 -1.38 -7.37
CA ASP A 494 -6.01 -2.58 -8.17
C ASP A 494 -5.45 -3.69 -7.27
N ASN A 495 -6.25 -4.75 -7.10
CA ASN A 495 -5.96 -5.82 -6.14
C ASN A 495 -5.79 -7.13 -6.88
N GLN A 496 -4.85 -7.94 -6.40
CA GLN A 496 -4.54 -9.23 -6.96
C GLN A 496 -4.45 -10.28 -5.85
N TRP A 497 -5.06 -11.42 -6.09
CA TRP A 497 -4.91 -12.63 -5.30
C TRP A 497 -4.40 -13.74 -6.20
N ASP A 498 -3.26 -14.33 -5.81
CA ASP A 498 -2.59 -15.35 -6.60
C ASP A 498 -3.25 -16.74 -6.53
N GLY A 499 -4.25 -16.91 -5.65
CA GLY A 499 -4.94 -18.18 -5.46
C GLY A 499 -4.09 -19.28 -4.84
N ALA A 500 -2.91 -18.97 -4.28
CA ALA A 500 -2.03 -19.98 -3.67
C ALA A 500 -2.71 -20.69 -2.49
N GLY A 501 -3.49 -19.96 -1.68
CA GLY A 501 -4.26 -20.53 -0.56
C GLY A 501 -5.69 -20.00 -0.50
N ASP A 502 -6.58 -20.72 0.18
CA ASP A 502 -7.98 -20.34 0.38
C ASP A 502 -8.08 -19.00 1.13
N LEU A 503 -9.11 -18.19 0.84
CA LEU A 503 -9.48 -17.03 1.65
C LEU A 503 -10.70 -17.39 2.51
N PHE A 504 -10.57 -17.39 3.83
CA PHE A 504 -11.61 -17.90 4.72
C PHE A 504 -11.65 -17.16 6.06
N GLY A 505 -12.74 -17.31 6.81
CA GLY A 505 -12.88 -16.75 8.16
C GLY A 505 -14.24 -16.08 8.39
N SER A 506 -14.38 -15.41 9.53
CA SER A 506 -15.62 -14.73 9.92
C SER A 506 -15.79 -13.33 9.33
N GLY A 507 -14.77 -12.84 8.61
CA GLY A 507 -14.71 -11.52 8.02
C GLY A 507 -15.46 -11.38 6.69
N ARG A 508 -15.25 -10.25 6.02
CA ARG A 508 -15.89 -9.89 4.75
C ARG A 508 -14.94 -9.13 3.85
N VAL A 509 -15.07 -9.30 2.53
CA VAL A 509 -14.41 -8.44 1.53
C VAL A 509 -15.39 -7.44 0.92
N LEU A 510 -14.97 -6.19 0.76
CA LEU A 510 -15.68 -5.12 0.06
C LEU A 510 -14.80 -4.61 -1.09
N VAL A 511 -15.25 -4.73 -2.34
CA VAL A 511 -14.55 -4.20 -3.51
C VAL A 511 -15.24 -2.90 -3.96
N GLY A 512 -14.54 -1.78 -3.87
CA GLY A 512 -15.06 -0.46 -4.21
C GLY A 512 -15.42 -0.32 -5.70
N GLY A 513 -16.30 0.64 -6.04
CA GLY A 513 -16.88 0.76 -7.39
C GLY A 513 -15.89 0.97 -8.55
N SER A 514 -14.72 1.55 -8.28
CA SER A 514 -13.62 1.72 -9.24
C SER A 514 -12.51 0.67 -9.09
N ALA A 515 -12.63 -0.22 -8.10
CA ALA A 515 -11.60 -1.18 -7.75
C ALA A 515 -11.67 -2.43 -8.63
N ILE A 516 -10.53 -3.10 -8.77
CA ILE A 516 -10.43 -4.40 -9.44
C ILE A 516 -9.92 -5.43 -8.43
N PHE A 517 -10.53 -6.61 -8.40
CA PHE A 517 -10.06 -7.79 -7.67
C PHE A 517 -9.73 -8.89 -8.67
N ARG A 518 -8.44 -9.07 -8.97
CA ARG A 518 -7.94 -10.07 -9.92
C ARG A 518 -7.62 -11.37 -9.20
N ASP A 519 -8.30 -12.43 -9.60
CA ASP A 519 -7.99 -13.81 -9.22
C ASP A 519 -7.13 -14.45 -10.31
N THR A 520 -5.83 -14.51 -10.04
CA THR A 520 -4.81 -15.01 -10.99
C THR A 520 -4.44 -16.47 -10.75
N ASN A 521 -5.24 -17.23 -10.00
CA ASN A 521 -4.97 -18.63 -9.65
C ASN A 521 -4.49 -19.46 -10.86
N PRO A 522 -3.22 -19.91 -10.90
CA PRO A 522 -2.61 -20.48 -12.09
C PRO A 522 -2.89 -21.97 -12.28
N SER A 523 -3.41 -22.69 -11.28
CA SER A 523 -3.58 -24.13 -11.43
C SER A 523 -4.53 -24.85 -10.47
N GLY A 524 -5.12 -24.16 -9.50
CA GLY A 524 -5.79 -24.82 -8.37
C GLY A 524 -4.78 -25.23 -7.29
N THR A 525 -5.23 -25.27 -6.04
CA THR A 525 -4.41 -25.58 -4.87
C THR A 525 -4.12 -27.09 -4.81
N PRO A 526 -2.92 -27.54 -4.40
CA PRO A 526 -2.66 -28.95 -4.12
C PRO A 526 -3.73 -29.55 -3.18
N SER A 527 -4.12 -30.81 -3.38
CA SER A 527 -5.05 -31.47 -2.47
C SER A 527 -4.44 -31.62 -1.07
N ARG A 528 -5.26 -31.44 -0.04
CA ARG A 528 -4.86 -31.51 1.38
C ARG A 528 -4.48 -32.93 1.81
N ASP A 529 -4.94 -33.94 1.09
CA ASP A 529 -4.67 -35.36 1.36
C ASP A 529 -3.38 -35.87 0.68
N GLY A 530 -2.63 -34.99 0.01
CA GLY A 530 -1.41 -35.37 -0.71
C GLY A 530 -1.66 -36.17 -1.98
N SER A 531 -2.91 -36.32 -2.41
CA SER A 531 -3.18 -36.83 -3.76
C SER A 531 -2.77 -35.79 -4.80
N ASP A 532 -2.23 -36.23 -5.93
CA ASP A 532 -1.83 -35.37 -7.06
C ASP A 532 -3.01 -34.59 -7.69
N GLY A 533 -4.22 -34.72 -7.14
CA GLY A 533 -5.38 -33.91 -7.53
C GLY A 533 -5.21 -32.46 -7.12
N ARG A 534 -5.31 -31.54 -8.08
CA ARG A 534 -5.51 -30.12 -7.78
C ARG A 534 -6.97 -29.89 -7.41
N ARG A 535 -7.23 -29.22 -6.29
CA ARG A 535 -8.57 -28.81 -5.86
C ARG A 535 -8.83 -27.35 -6.24
N PRO A 536 -10.10 -26.93 -6.36
CA PRO A 536 -10.44 -25.52 -6.45
C PRO A 536 -9.98 -24.75 -5.20
N THR A 537 -9.49 -23.53 -5.41
CA THR A 537 -9.23 -22.58 -4.33
C THR A 537 -10.55 -21.97 -3.88
N ARG A 538 -10.72 -21.75 -2.58
CA ARG A 538 -12.01 -21.38 -1.98
C ARG A 538 -12.00 -19.96 -1.42
N ILE A 539 -13.13 -19.27 -1.59
CA ILE A 539 -13.47 -18.05 -0.84
C ILE A 539 -14.64 -18.37 0.10
N ALA A 540 -14.37 -18.52 1.39
CA ALA A 540 -15.30 -18.95 2.44
C ALA A 540 -15.32 -17.97 3.64
N LEU A 541 -15.92 -16.81 3.41
CA LEU A 541 -16.06 -15.66 4.31
C LEU A 541 -17.52 -15.48 4.74
N ALA A 542 -17.78 -14.60 5.71
CA ALA A 542 -19.14 -14.21 6.07
C ALA A 542 -19.84 -13.40 4.96
N GLY A 543 -19.10 -12.84 4.01
CA GLY A 543 -19.64 -12.25 2.80
C GLY A 543 -18.58 -11.71 1.85
N PHE A 544 -19.01 -11.43 0.62
CA PHE A 544 -18.23 -10.75 -0.40
C PHE A 544 -19.14 -9.77 -1.13
N ASP A 545 -18.93 -8.46 -0.95
CA ASP A 545 -19.69 -7.41 -1.62
C ASP A 545 -18.81 -6.80 -2.74
N ASN A 546 -19.22 -6.94 -3.99
CA ASN A 546 -18.52 -6.44 -5.17
C ASN A 546 -19.30 -5.29 -5.83
N ASP A 547 -18.85 -4.05 -5.63
CA ASP A 547 -19.35 -2.88 -6.37
C ASP A 547 -18.46 -2.56 -7.59
N GLY A 548 -17.23 -3.10 -7.64
CA GLY A 548 -16.24 -2.91 -8.72
C GLY A 548 -16.13 -4.10 -9.69
N HIS A 549 -14.91 -4.49 -10.07
CA HIS A 549 -14.67 -5.59 -11.00
C HIS A 549 -13.95 -6.78 -10.35
N TYR A 550 -14.64 -7.90 -10.15
CA TYR A 550 -14.00 -9.18 -9.86
C TYR A 550 -13.62 -9.85 -11.18
N LEU A 551 -12.34 -10.15 -11.39
CA LEU A 551 -11.84 -10.76 -12.62
C LEU A 551 -11.09 -12.06 -12.35
N LYS A 552 -11.65 -13.19 -12.79
CA LYS A 552 -10.93 -14.47 -12.86
C LYS A 552 -10.13 -14.55 -14.17
N SER A 553 -8.80 -14.43 -14.08
CA SER A 553 -7.91 -14.43 -15.25
C SER A 553 -6.93 -15.61 -15.28
N GLY A 554 -6.64 -16.25 -14.15
CA GLY A 554 -5.82 -17.46 -14.12
C GLY A 554 -6.61 -18.71 -14.57
N PRO A 555 -5.96 -19.75 -15.14
CA PRO A 555 -6.63 -20.98 -15.62
C PRO A 555 -7.14 -21.91 -14.49
N GLY A 556 -6.77 -21.68 -13.23
CA GLY A 556 -7.29 -22.45 -12.10
C GLY A 556 -8.79 -22.21 -11.85
N ARG A 557 -9.43 -23.11 -11.07
CA ARG A 557 -10.83 -22.97 -10.65
C ARG A 557 -10.93 -22.35 -9.26
N THR A 558 -11.84 -21.39 -9.11
CA THR A 558 -12.17 -20.78 -7.81
C THR A 558 -13.61 -21.06 -7.42
N GLU A 559 -13.82 -21.48 -6.17
CA GLU A 559 -15.11 -21.78 -5.58
C GLU A 559 -15.48 -20.71 -4.53
N ILE A 560 -16.52 -19.94 -4.80
CA ILE A 560 -17.07 -18.92 -3.90
C ILE A 560 -18.17 -19.56 -3.06
N ARG A 561 -17.85 -19.84 -1.80
CA ARG A 561 -18.79 -20.38 -0.79
C ARG A 561 -19.46 -19.30 0.03
N SER A 562 -18.90 -18.10 0.02
CA SER A 562 -19.41 -16.93 0.73
C SER A 562 -20.73 -16.47 0.11
N PRO A 563 -21.66 -15.89 0.89
CA PRO A 563 -22.70 -15.04 0.33
C PRO A 563 -22.06 -13.93 -0.51
N PHE A 564 -22.45 -13.84 -1.78
CA PHE A 564 -21.83 -12.92 -2.74
C PHE A 564 -22.87 -11.92 -3.25
N ARG A 565 -22.61 -10.63 -3.07
CA ARG A 565 -23.43 -9.55 -3.64
C ARG A 565 -22.67 -8.85 -4.74
N ASN A 566 -23.21 -8.84 -5.94
CA ASN A 566 -22.62 -8.20 -7.09
C ASN A 566 -23.49 -7.01 -7.55
N ARG A 567 -22.92 -5.81 -7.48
CA ARG A 567 -23.46 -4.59 -8.12
C ARG A 567 -22.58 -4.09 -9.26
N GLY A 568 -21.31 -4.50 -9.30
CA GLY A 568 -20.37 -4.22 -10.39
C GLY A 568 -20.32 -5.34 -11.43
N THR A 569 -19.13 -5.76 -11.81
CA THR A 569 -18.89 -6.82 -12.80
C THR A 569 -18.14 -7.99 -12.17
N VAL A 570 -18.58 -9.21 -12.44
CA VAL A 570 -17.83 -10.44 -12.19
C VAL A 570 -17.52 -11.09 -13.54
N GLY A 571 -16.26 -11.04 -13.93
CA GLY A 571 -15.76 -11.60 -15.18
C GLY A 571 -14.95 -12.88 -14.96
N SER A 572 -15.06 -13.82 -15.90
CA SER A 572 -14.12 -14.93 -16.06
C SER A 572 -13.60 -14.99 -17.49
N GLN A 573 -12.31 -15.22 -17.68
CA GLN A 573 -11.66 -15.19 -19.00
C GLN A 573 -10.84 -16.45 -19.28
N GLY A 574 -10.86 -16.90 -20.53
CA GLY A 574 -10.09 -18.05 -21.00
C GLY A 574 -10.41 -19.33 -20.21
N GLU A 575 -9.39 -20.07 -19.80
CA GLU A 575 -9.57 -21.32 -19.05
C GLU A 575 -10.00 -21.12 -17.58
N GLY A 576 -10.13 -19.87 -17.11
CA GLY A 576 -10.56 -19.56 -15.76
C GLY A 576 -11.97 -20.08 -15.45
N GLY A 577 -12.09 -20.86 -14.38
CA GLY A 577 -13.37 -21.36 -13.89
C GLY A 577 -13.80 -20.66 -12.61
N LEU A 578 -15.02 -20.10 -12.60
CA LEU A 578 -15.62 -19.54 -11.39
C LEU A 578 -16.86 -20.35 -11.01
N ARG A 579 -16.97 -20.74 -9.73
CA ARG A 579 -18.11 -21.52 -9.22
C ARG A 579 -18.68 -20.89 -7.96
N PHE A 580 -19.92 -20.43 -7.99
CA PHE A 580 -20.65 -19.96 -6.83
C PHE A 580 -21.42 -21.12 -6.19
N VAL A 581 -21.06 -21.45 -4.96
CA VAL A 581 -21.72 -22.46 -4.11
C VAL A 581 -22.44 -21.80 -2.93
N GLY A 582 -22.04 -20.60 -2.53
CA GLY A 582 -22.79 -19.73 -1.62
C GLY A 582 -23.83 -18.88 -2.36
N PRO A 583 -24.88 -18.38 -1.66
CA PRO A 583 -25.94 -17.58 -2.27
C PRO A 583 -25.39 -16.38 -3.06
N LEU A 584 -25.97 -16.12 -4.23
CA LEU A 584 -25.57 -15.02 -5.11
C LEU A 584 -26.71 -14.03 -5.29
N ASP A 585 -26.44 -12.76 -5.02
CA ASP A 585 -27.31 -11.63 -5.36
C ASP A 585 -26.62 -10.80 -6.46
N ASN A 586 -27.08 -10.96 -7.71
CA ASN A 586 -26.49 -10.36 -8.90
C ASN A 586 -27.38 -9.26 -9.48
N THR A 587 -27.23 -8.04 -8.97
CA THR A 587 -27.82 -6.84 -9.58
C THR A 587 -26.94 -6.21 -10.67
N GLY A 588 -25.65 -6.57 -10.71
CA GLY A 588 -24.67 -6.14 -11.71
C GLY A 588 -24.52 -7.11 -12.89
N THR A 589 -23.28 -7.29 -13.34
CA THR A 589 -22.92 -8.11 -14.52
C THR A 589 -22.18 -9.39 -14.15
N LEU A 590 -22.58 -10.52 -14.73
CA LEU A 590 -21.77 -11.73 -14.87
C LEU A 590 -21.29 -11.84 -16.32
N GLU A 591 -19.98 -11.94 -16.54
CA GLU A 591 -19.40 -12.02 -17.88
C GLU A 591 -18.47 -13.24 -18.03
N ALA A 592 -18.80 -14.12 -18.96
CA ALA A 592 -17.97 -15.27 -19.32
C ALA A 592 -17.37 -15.09 -20.72
N VAL A 593 -16.07 -14.82 -20.81
CA VAL A 593 -15.34 -14.64 -22.08
C VAL A 593 -14.46 -15.86 -22.37
N ARG A 594 -14.88 -16.69 -23.33
CA ARG A 594 -14.22 -17.97 -23.66
C ARG A 594 -13.97 -18.86 -22.44
N SER A 595 -14.85 -18.74 -21.44
CA SER A 595 -14.70 -19.29 -20.09
C SER A 595 -16.05 -19.82 -19.57
N ARG A 596 -16.07 -20.27 -18.31
CA ARG A 596 -17.27 -20.79 -17.65
C ARG A 596 -17.48 -20.19 -16.25
N ILE A 597 -18.70 -19.73 -15.99
CA ILE A 597 -19.19 -19.36 -14.65
C ILE A 597 -20.31 -20.31 -14.26
N ASP A 598 -20.16 -21.04 -13.16
CA ASP A 598 -21.18 -21.91 -12.56
C ASP A 598 -21.84 -21.22 -11.35
N VAL A 599 -23.17 -21.16 -11.33
CA VAL A 599 -23.97 -20.72 -10.17
C VAL A 599 -24.79 -21.92 -9.69
N ASP A 600 -24.24 -22.63 -8.69
CA ASP A 600 -24.85 -23.82 -8.09
C ASP A 600 -25.73 -23.50 -6.87
N ALA A 601 -25.63 -22.27 -6.36
CA ALA A 601 -26.34 -21.79 -5.18
C ALA A 601 -27.64 -21.07 -5.54
N PRO A 602 -28.48 -20.73 -4.54
CA PRO A 602 -29.61 -19.83 -4.76
C PRO A 602 -29.18 -18.50 -5.37
N LEU A 603 -29.82 -18.12 -6.47
CA LEU A 603 -29.67 -16.84 -7.15
C LEU A 603 -30.86 -15.95 -6.77
N ALA A 604 -30.62 -14.78 -6.19
CA ALA A 604 -31.68 -13.87 -5.73
C ALA A 604 -32.61 -13.40 -6.87
N GLN A 605 -32.07 -13.35 -8.09
CA GLN A 605 -32.77 -12.98 -9.32
C GLN A 605 -33.55 -14.16 -9.93
N TRP A 606 -33.55 -15.35 -9.34
CA TRP A 606 -34.31 -16.50 -9.83
C TRP A 606 -35.63 -16.66 -9.06
N ASP A 607 -36.74 -16.52 -9.76
CA ASP A 607 -38.07 -16.86 -9.28
C ASP A 607 -38.44 -18.26 -9.82
N ALA A 608 -38.33 -19.26 -8.94
CA ALA A 608 -38.55 -20.66 -9.30
C ALA A 608 -40.02 -20.96 -9.62
N ASP A 609 -40.97 -20.26 -8.98
CA ASP A 609 -42.41 -20.51 -9.12
C ASP A 609 -42.89 -20.09 -10.51
N HIS A 610 -42.39 -18.95 -11.00
CA HIS A 610 -42.69 -18.43 -12.33
C HIS A 610 -41.66 -18.84 -13.39
N ARG A 611 -40.58 -19.54 -12.99
CA ARG A 611 -39.41 -19.85 -13.83
C ARG A 611 -38.90 -18.61 -14.55
N ARG A 612 -38.72 -17.54 -13.77
CA ARG A 612 -38.42 -16.20 -14.25
C ARG A 612 -37.07 -15.74 -13.74
N LEU A 613 -36.24 -15.23 -14.65
CA LEU A 613 -34.99 -14.55 -14.31
C LEU A 613 -35.27 -13.04 -14.26
N GLN A 614 -35.23 -12.47 -13.06
CA GLN A 614 -35.59 -11.08 -12.76
C GLN A 614 -34.35 -10.22 -12.47
N GLY A 615 -33.93 -9.41 -13.46
CA GLY A 615 -32.82 -8.45 -13.31
C GLY A 615 -31.42 -9.06 -13.48
N GLY A 616 -30.40 -8.20 -13.38
CA GLY A 616 -29.01 -8.53 -13.66
C GLY A 616 -28.64 -8.52 -15.15
N HIS A 617 -27.34 -8.51 -15.42
CA HIS A 617 -26.76 -8.61 -16.75
C HIS A 617 -25.93 -9.90 -16.87
N TYR A 618 -26.22 -10.72 -17.87
CA TYR A 618 -25.55 -11.98 -18.12
C TYR A 618 -24.96 -11.95 -19.52
N VAL A 619 -23.63 -11.92 -19.62
CA VAL A 619 -22.89 -11.76 -20.87
C VAL A 619 -22.05 -13.00 -21.12
N MET A 620 -22.23 -13.62 -22.28
CA MET A 620 -21.51 -14.82 -22.71
C MET A 620 -20.84 -14.52 -24.05
N ARG A 621 -19.52 -14.30 -24.04
CA ARG A 621 -18.70 -14.06 -25.24
C ARG A 621 -17.88 -15.30 -25.56
N ASP A 622 -18.39 -16.15 -26.43
CA ASP A 622 -17.86 -17.50 -26.68
C ASP A 622 -17.67 -18.34 -25.41
N GLY A 623 -18.42 -18.00 -24.35
CA GLY A 623 -18.34 -18.61 -23.03
C GLY A 623 -19.69 -19.14 -22.56
N ARG A 624 -19.73 -19.67 -21.33
CA ARG A 624 -20.96 -20.24 -20.76
C ARG A 624 -21.21 -19.73 -19.36
N ILE A 625 -22.48 -19.40 -19.10
CA ILE A 625 -22.98 -19.20 -17.73
C ILE A 625 -23.93 -20.37 -17.42
N ALA A 626 -23.61 -21.13 -16.38
CA ALA A 626 -24.41 -22.26 -15.93
C ALA A 626 -25.18 -21.87 -14.68
N LEU A 627 -26.51 -21.84 -14.76
CA LEU A 627 -27.40 -21.55 -13.64
C LEU A 627 -28.09 -22.84 -13.21
N ARG A 628 -27.94 -23.26 -11.95
CA ARG A 628 -28.63 -24.43 -11.43
C ARG A 628 -30.09 -24.08 -11.09
N LEU A 629 -30.96 -24.21 -12.08
CA LEU A 629 -32.38 -23.86 -11.96
C LEU A 629 -33.25 -24.96 -11.33
N GLY A 630 -32.65 -26.12 -11.02
CA GLY A 630 -33.33 -27.28 -10.46
C GLY A 630 -33.82 -28.27 -11.52
N LEU A 631 -34.61 -29.24 -11.06
CA LEU A 631 -35.23 -30.30 -11.85
C LEU A 631 -36.76 -30.14 -11.80
N GLU A 632 -37.42 -30.58 -12.86
CA GLU A 632 -38.87 -30.72 -12.94
C GLU A 632 -39.39 -31.68 -11.86
N ALA A 633 -40.72 -31.75 -11.70
CA ALA A 633 -41.36 -32.65 -10.73
C ALA A 633 -41.03 -34.14 -10.96
N ASP A 634 -40.57 -34.52 -12.16
CA ASP A 634 -40.11 -35.86 -12.49
C ASP A 634 -38.72 -36.22 -11.91
N GLY A 635 -38.01 -35.22 -11.36
CA GLY A 635 -36.68 -35.35 -10.78
C GLY A 635 -35.59 -35.73 -11.78
N ARG A 636 -35.83 -35.58 -13.09
CA ARG A 636 -34.91 -36.00 -14.16
C ARG A 636 -34.72 -34.94 -15.23
N THR A 637 -35.75 -34.16 -15.51
CA THR A 637 -35.71 -33.13 -16.56
C THR A 637 -35.22 -31.82 -15.96
N PRO A 638 -34.18 -31.16 -16.50
CA PRO A 638 -33.76 -29.84 -16.04
C PRO A 638 -34.85 -28.79 -16.29
N VAL A 639 -35.08 -27.91 -15.31
CA VAL A 639 -35.97 -26.76 -15.48
C VAL A 639 -35.37 -25.78 -16.49
N GLY A 640 -36.18 -25.36 -17.47
CA GLY A 640 -35.86 -24.26 -18.38
C GLY A 640 -36.37 -22.91 -17.88
N LEU A 641 -35.74 -21.83 -18.33
CA LEU A 641 -36.22 -20.46 -18.18
C LEU A 641 -37.50 -20.28 -19.02
N ARG A 642 -38.62 -19.86 -18.41
CA ARG A 642 -39.85 -19.52 -19.15
C ARG A 642 -39.96 -18.03 -19.43
N GLU A 643 -39.56 -17.18 -18.48
CA GLU A 643 -39.62 -15.72 -18.63
C GLU A 643 -38.26 -15.05 -18.38
N ASN A 644 -37.79 -14.27 -19.34
CA ASN A 644 -36.65 -13.39 -19.18
C ASN A 644 -37.09 -11.95 -18.88
N ALA A 645 -36.77 -11.46 -17.69
CA ALA A 645 -36.86 -10.04 -17.33
C ALA A 645 -35.48 -9.41 -17.06
N ALA A 646 -34.40 -10.12 -17.38
CA ALA A 646 -33.01 -9.69 -17.23
C ALA A 646 -32.41 -9.20 -18.56
N THR A 647 -31.14 -8.79 -18.54
CA THR A 647 -30.36 -8.59 -19.76
C THR A 647 -29.52 -9.83 -20.06
N LEU A 648 -29.80 -10.49 -21.18
CA LEU A 648 -29.06 -11.64 -21.69
C LEU A 648 -28.35 -11.25 -22.99
N TRP A 649 -27.04 -11.43 -23.03
CA TRP A 649 -26.22 -11.13 -24.21
C TRP A 649 -25.34 -12.33 -24.57
N LEU A 650 -25.65 -12.98 -25.68
CA LEU A 650 -24.90 -14.08 -26.24
C LEU A 650 -24.13 -13.56 -27.47
N GLU A 651 -22.82 -13.70 -27.46
CA GLU A 651 -21.92 -13.23 -28.52
C GLU A 651 -20.97 -14.36 -28.90
N GLY A 652 -20.97 -14.78 -30.16
CA GLY A 652 -20.15 -15.89 -30.63
C GLY A 652 -20.86 -17.26 -30.64
N PRO A 653 -20.40 -18.22 -31.46
CA PRO A 653 -21.03 -19.52 -31.64
C PRO A 653 -21.04 -20.42 -30.40
N GLN A 654 -20.15 -20.19 -29.43
CA GLN A 654 -20.09 -20.98 -28.19
C GLN A 654 -20.88 -20.35 -27.03
N ALA A 655 -21.46 -19.16 -27.21
CA ALA A 655 -22.19 -18.46 -26.17
C ALA A 655 -23.46 -19.19 -25.75
N GLN A 656 -23.55 -19.61 -24.48
CA GLN A 656 -24.71 -20.36 -23.97
C GLN A 656 -25.02 -20.03 -22.50
N LEU A 657 -26.32 -19.95 -22.21
CA LEU A 657 -26.85 -20.05 -20.85
C LEU A 657 -27.36 -21.48 -20.63
N VAL A 658 -26.83 -22.18 -19.63
CA VAL A 658 -27.10 -23.62 -19.44
C VAL A 658 -27.64 -23.94 -18.03
N ASN A 659 -28.37 -25.04 -17.90
CA ASN A 659 -28.77 -25.63 -16.62
C ASN A 659 -28.03 -26.97 -16.43
N PRO A 660 -27.10 -27.07 -15.47
CA PRO A 660 -26.31 -28.28 -15.24
C PRO A 660 -26.94 -29.26 -14.22
N ALA A 661 -28.23 -29.13 -13.88
CA ALA A 661 -28.85 -29.85 -12.76
C ALA A 661 -28.74 -31.39 -12.81
N THR A 662 -28.62 -31.99 -14.00
CA THR A 662 -28.43 -33.45 -14.16
C THR A 662 -26.96 -33.87 -14.30
N GLY A 663 -26.02 -32.94 -14.12
CA GLY A 663 -24.58 -33.15 -14.38
C GLY A 663 -24.16 -32.96 -15.84
N ALA A 664 -25.10 -32.77 -16.76
CA ALA A 664 -24.85 -32.40 -18.16
C ALA A 664 -25.38 -30.98 -18.43
N ASP A 665 -24.75 -30.24 -19.33
CA ASP A 665 -25.21 -28.91 -19.74
C ASP A 665 -26.44 -29.04 -20.64
N HIS A 666 -27.57 -28.46 -20.22
CA HIS A 666 -28.77 -28.31 -21.05
C HIS A 666 -29.02 -26.84 -21.32
N ASN A 667 -29.46 -26.47 -22.52
CA ASN A 667 -29.74 -25.06 -22.84
C ASN A 667 -30.89 -24.54 -21.95
N ALA A 668 -30.57 -23.63 -21.03
CA ALA A 668 -31.55 -23.08 -20.09
C ALA A 668 -32.62 -22.23 -20.81
N LEU A 669 -32.29 -21.69 -21.99
CA LEU A 669 -33.19 -20.85 -22.77
C LEU A 669 -34.09 -21.64 -23.72
N ALA A 670 -33.92 -22.96 -23.87
CA ALA A 670 -34.71 -23.74 -24.83
C ALA A 670 -36.24 -23.63 -24.57
N GLY A 671 -36.65 -23.46 -23.31
CA GLY A 671 -38.05 -23.28 -22.92
C GLY A 671 -38.53 -21.84 -22.79
N LEU A 672 -37.81 -20.84 -23.32
CA LEU A 672 -38.16 -19.42 -23.16
C LEU A 672 -39.46 -19.08 -23.90
N GLU A 673 -40.51 -18.76 -23.13
CA GLU A 673 -41.86 -18.44 -23.61
C GLU A 673 -42.09 -16.92 -23.68
N ARG A 674 -41.46 -16.15 -22.78
CA ARG A 674 -41.67 -14.70 -22.67
C ARG A 674 -40.36 -13.94 -22.46
N ASN A 675 -40.18 -12.85 -23.20
CA ASN A 675 -39.09 -11.89 -22.98
C ASN A 675 -39.68 -10.52 -22.63
N THR A 676 -39.55 -10.08 -21.38
CA THR A 676 -39.88 -8.74 -20.90
C THR A 676 -38.63 -7.88 -20.65
N GLY A 677 -37.45 -8.50 -20.60
CA GLY A 677 -36.15 -7.84 -20.46
C GLY A 677 -35.47 -7.56 -21.81
N ARG A 678 -34.15 -7.75 -21.88
CA ARG A 678 -33.35 -7.62 -23.10
C ARG A 678 -32.70 -8.95 -23.45
N LEU A 679 -32.86 -9.40 -24.69
CA LEU A 679 -32.20 -10.58 -25.25
C LEU A 679 -31.43 -10.16 -26.50
N ARG A 680 -30.12 -10.36 -26.50
CA ARG A 680 -29.23 -9.98 -27.58
C ARG A 680 -28.41 -11.18 -28.04
N LEU A 681 -28.44 -11.46 -29.34
CA LEU A 681 -27.63 -12.48 -30.01
C LEU A 681 -26.71 -11.77 -31.01
N GLN A 682 -25.39 -11.98 -30.92
CA GLN A 682 -24.42 -11.34 -31.81
C GLN A 682 -23.33 -12.29 -32.28
N GLU A 683 -22.62 -11.88 -33.33
CA GLU A 683 -21.37 -12.49 -33.79
C GLU A 683 -21.47 -14.01 -34.02
N GLY A 684 -22.59 -14.48 -34.57
CA GLY A 684 -22.81 -15.90 -34.86
C GLY A 684 -23.46 -16.69 -33.72
N ALA A 685 -23.95 -16.04 -32.68
CA ALA A 685 -24.74 -16.69 -31.63
C ALA A 685 -26.00 -17.34 -32.20
N VAL A 686 -26.29 -18.58 -31.77
CA VAL A 686 -27.47 -19.34 -32.19
C VAL A 686 -28.29 -19.73 -30.97
N LEU A 687 -29.56 -19.31 -30.96
CA LEU A 687 -30.54 -19.70 -29.95
C LEU A 687 -31.70 -20.42 -30.62
N LEU A 688 -31.94 -21.68 -30.21
CA LEU A 688 -33.10 -22.46 -30.63
C LEU A 688 -34.01 -22.69 -29.43
N LEU A 689 -35.26 -22.28 -29.58
CA LEU A 689 -36.34 -22.45 -28.63
C LEU A 689 -37.20 -23.64 -29.05
N ASP A 690 -37.78 -24.34 -28.08
CA ASP A 690 -38.69 -25.47 -28.25
C ASP A 690 -40.17 -25.07 -28.01
N THR A 691 -40.44 -23.80 -27.72
CA THR A 691 -41.78 -23.22 -27.49
C THR A 691 -42.01 -21.94 -28.31
N GLU A 692 -43.24 -21.40 -28.30
CA GLU A 692 -43.59 -20.06 -28.82
C GLU A 692 -42.89 -18.97 -27.99
N LEU A 693 -42.40 -17.92 -28.63
CA LEU A 693 -41.81 -16.77 -27.93
C LEU A 693 -42.69 -15.53 -28.03
N ARG A 694 -43.03 -14.96 -26.88
CA ARG A 694 -43.71 -13.66 -26.73
C ARG A 694 -42.72 -12.59 -26.29
N ASN A 695 -42.40 -11.66 -27.18
CA ASN A 695 -41.54 -10.52 -26.89
C ASN A 695 -42.38 -9.31 -26.46
N ALA A 696 -42.13 -8.82 -25.26
CA ALA A 696 -42.65 -7.59 -24.66
C ALA A 696 -41.51 -6.61 -24.28
N GLY A 697 -40.26 -7.02 -24.42
CA GLY A 697 -39.06 -6.24 -24.15
C GLY A 697 -38.25 -5.99 -25.42
N VAL A 698 -36.92 -6.03 -25.30
CA VAL A 698 -36.00 -5.80 -26.43
C VAL A 698 -35.40 -7.13 -26.89
N LEU A 699 -35.51 -7.41 -28.18
CA LEU A 699 -34.84 -8.50 -28.87
C LEU A 699 -33.91 -7.94 -29.95
N GLU A 700 -32.66 -8.36 -29.94
CA GLU A 700 -31.66 -8.00 -30.96
C GLU A 700 -31.02 -9.27 -31.52
N VAL A 701 -31.08 -9.45 -32.83
CA VAL A 701 -30.43 -10.56 -33.56
C VAL A 701 -29.44 -9.96 -34.55
N GLY A 702 -28.17 -9.91 -34.15
CA GLY A 702 -27.07 -9.36 -34.93
C GLY A 702 -26.72 -10.18 -36.17
N GLU A 703 -25.84 -9.61 -37.01
CA GLU A 703 -25.35 -10.27 -38.22
C GLU A 703 -24.73 -11.65 -37.92
N GLY A 704 -24.96 -12.61 -38.82
CA GLY A 704 -24.53 -14.00 -38.68
C GLY A 704 -25.23 -14.80 -37.56
N SER A 705 -26.00 -14.13 -36.69
CA SER A 705 -26.69 -14.75 -35.55
C SER A 705 -28.08 -15.23 -35.94
N ARG A 706 -28.61 -16.19 -35.17
CA ARG A 706 -29.92 -16.78 -35.44
C ARG A 706 -30.74 -17.04 -34.18
N LEU A 707 -31.98 -16.57 -34.18
CA LEU A 707 -33.02 -17.01 -33.26
C LEU A 707 -34.01 -17.93 -33.99
N GLY A 708 -34.22 -19.15 -33.51
CA GLY A 708 -35.19 -20.10 -34.07
C GLY A 708 -36.23 -20.54 -33.05
N VAL A 709 -37.52 -20.46 -33.38
CA VAL A 709 -38.65 -20.73 -32.47
C VAL A 709 -39.33 -22.06 -32.82
N GLN A 710 -39.51 -22.95 -31.83
CA GLN A 710 -39.76 -24.41 -32.00
C GLN A 710 -38.95 -25.03 -33.14
N ARG A 711 -37.65 -24.71 -33.20
CA ARG A 711 -36.75 -25.13 -34.29
C ARG A 711 -37.30 -24.78 -35.69
N GLY A 712 -37.96 -23.62 -35.80
CA GLY A 712 -38.60 -23.10 -37.01
C GLY A 712 -40.07 -23.47 -37.20
N ARG A 713 -40.66 -24.25 -36.27
CA ARG A 713 -42.07 -24.69 -36.34
C ARG A 713 -43.04 -23.87 -35.49
N GLY A 714 -42.50 -22.94 -34.71
CA GLY A 714 -43.24 -22.22 -33.67
C GLY A 714 -43.73 -20.86 -34.09
N ARG A 715 -44.34 -20.14 -33.16
CA ARG A 715 -44.78 -18.77 -33.38
C ARG A 715 -43.88 -17.80 -32.63
N TYR A 716 -43.57 -16.67 -33.26
CA TYR A 716 -43.02 -15.51 -32.58
C TYR A 716 -44.11 -14.43 -32.52
N VAL A 717 -44.32 -13.85 -31.35
CA VAL A 717 -45.30 -12.78 -31.13
C VAL A 717 -44.62 -11.60 -30.47
N GLN A 718 -44.64 -10.44 -31.10
CA GLN A 718 -44.33 -9.17 -30.42
C GLN A 718 -45.62 -8.50 -30.00
N GLN A 719 -45.71 -8.17 -28.71
CA GLN A 719 -46.85 -7.53 -28.06
C GLN A 719 -46.33 -6.38 -27.19
N ASP A 720 -47.17 -5.41 -26.88
CA ASP A 720 -46.88 -4.18 -26.13
C ASP A 720 -46.18 -3.07 -26.94
N ASP A 721 -46.54 -1.81 -26.66
CA ASP A 721 -46.08 -0.63 -27.40
C ASP A 721 -44.61 -0.29 -27.15
N THR A 722 -44.02 -0.81 -26.08
CA THR A 722 -42.61 -0.59 -25.71
C THR A 722 -41.68 -1.71 -26.19
N ALA A 723 -42.22 -2.79 -26.75
CA ALA A 723 -41.42 -3.90 -27.24
C ALA A 723 -40.62 -3.47 -28.49
N ALA A 724 -39.45 -4.07 -28.69
CA ALA A 724 -38.65 -3.82 -29.87
C ALA A 724 -37.94 -5.09 -30.35
N THR A 725 -37.92 -5.28 -31.67
CA THR A 725 -37.16 -6.34 -32.34
C THR A 725 -36.28 -5.75 -33.42
N TRP A 726 -34.97 -5.92 -33.30
CA TRP A 726 -33.99 -5.46 -34.29
C TRP A 726 -33.25 -6.66 -34.87
N VAL A 727 -33.29 -6.83 -36.20
CA VAL A 727 -32.74 -8.02 -36.86
C VAL A 727 -31.76 -7.65 -37.96
N ALA A 728 -30.47 -7.92 -37.73
CA ALA A 728 -29.40 -7.95 -38.73
C ALA A 728 -29.01 -9.38 -39.16
N GLY A 729 -29.55 -10.41 -38.49
CA GLY A 729 -29.32 -11.83 -38.76
C GLY A 729 -30.59 -12.54 -39.22
N ALA A 730 -30.83 -13.74 -38.68
CA ALA A 730 -31.99 -14.56 -39.01
C ALA A 730 -32.95 -14.76 -37.82
N LEU A 731 -34.23 -14.45 -38.04
CA LEU A 731 -35.32 -14.78 -37.14
C LEU A 731 -36.21 -15.84 -37.80
N GLN A 732 -36.21 -17.05 -37.25
CA GLN A 732 -36.85 -18.23 -37.81
C GLN A 732 -38.04 -18.69 -36.96
N ALA A 733 -39.23 -18.76 -37.54
CA ALA A 733 -40.46 -19.23 -36.92
C ALA A 733 -41.42 -19.72 -38.02
N SER A 734 -42.49 -20.44 -37.73
CA SER A 734 -43.55 -20.71 -38.71
C SER A 734 -44.42 -19.48 -38.98
N ASP A 735 -44.79 -18.79 -37.89
CA ASP A 735 -45.55 -17.54 -37.93
C ASP A 735 -44.79 -16.46 -37.15
N LEU A 736 -44.61 -15.29 -37.77
CA LEU A 736 -44.13 -14.06 -37.12
C LEU A 736 -45.32 -13.10 -36.99
N LEU A 737 -45.69 -12.71 -35.78
CA LEU A 737 -46.80 -11.81 -35.51
C LEU A 737 -46.31 -10.57 -34.74
N ILE A 738 -46.45 -9.39 -35.33
CA ILE A 738 -46.14 -8.11 -34.70
C ILE A 738 -47.45 -7.36 -34.44
N GLN A 739 -47.78 -7.15 -33.16
CA GLN A 739 -49.03 -6.52 -32.73
C GLN A 739 -48.83 -5.14 -32.09
N GLY A 740 -47.59 -4.79 -31.74
CA GLY A 740 -47.21 -3.52 -31.12
C GLY A 740 -45.69 -3.34 -31.14
N GLY A 741 -45.21 -2.20 -30.64
CA GLY A 741 -43.78 -1.91 -30.52
C GLY A 741 -43.09 -1.65 -31.86
N SER A 742 -41.76 -1.78 -31.90
CA SER A 742 -40.94 -1.55 -33.11
C SER A 742 -40.38 -2.84 -33.69
N LEU A 743 -40.35 -2.94 -35.02
CA LEU A 743 -39.59 -3.94 -35.77
C LEU A 743 -38.67 -3.20 -36.74
N GLY A 744 -37.36 -3.44 -36.70
CA GLY A 744 -36.42 -2.88 -37.67
C GLY A 744 -35.47 -3.92 -38.26
N ALA A 745 -34.93 -3.63 -39.44
CA ALA A 745 -33.76 -4.34 -39.94
C ALA A 745 -32.49 -3.73 -39.34
N GLY A 746 -31.42 -4.50 -39.25
CA GLY A 746 -30.22 -4.04 -38.57
C GLY A 746 -30.31 -4.07 -37.04
N LEU A 747 -29.33 -3.47 -36.39
CA LEU A 747 -29.40 -3.15 -34.96
C LEU A 747 -29.92 -1.73 -34.82
N LYS A 748 -30.53 -1.39 -33.68
CA LYS A 748 -31.13 -0.05 -33.48
C LYS A 748 -30.22 1.09 -33.95
N GLY A 749 -30.69 1.88 -34.94
CA GLY A 749 -29.97 3.03 -35.50
C GLY A 749 -28.77 2.63 -36.38
N GLN A 750 -28.79 1.42 -36.94
CA GLN A 750 -27.75 0.90 -37.83
C GLN A 750 -28.41 0.18 -39.00
N VAL A 751 -28.14 0.69 -40.20
CA VAL A 751 -28.53 0.04 -41.45
C VAL A 751 -28.11 -1.42 -41.46
N GLY A 752 -29.05 -2.32 -41.72
CA GLY A 752 -28.76 -3.74 -41.83
C GLY A 752 -29.76 -4.54 -42.66
N ARG A 753 -29.65 -5.87 -42.53
CA ARG A 753 -30.47 -6.82 -43.30
C ARG A 753 -31.13 -7.83 -42.37
N ALA A 754 -32.45 -7.82 -42.32
CA ALA A 754 -33.24 -8.80 -41.58
C ALA A 754 -33.61 -9.99 -42.47
N GLN A 755 -33.35 -11.21 -42.01
CA GLN A 755 -33.88 -12.43 -42.62
C GLN A 755 -35.02 -13.00 -41.76
N LEU A 756 -36.25 -12.88 -42.24
CA LEU A 756 -37.45 -13.41 -41.59
C LEU A 756 -37.81 -14.76 -42.22
N GLN A 757 -37.30 -15.83 -41.63
CA GLN A 757 -37.51 -17.20 -42.12
C GLN A 757 -38.82 -17.76 -41.54
N ALA A 758 -39.94 -17.32 -42.11
CA ALA A 758 -41.28 -17.78 -41.71
C ALA A 758 -42.21 -18.03 -42.88
N THR A 759 -43.17 -18.94 -42.70
CA THR A 759 -44.22 -19.19 -43.69
C THR A 759 -45.13 -17.97 -43.85
N ARG A 760 -45.35 -17.24 -42.75
CA ARG A 760 -46.14 -16.02 -42.74
C ARG A 760 -45.62 -15.01 -41.71
N VAL A 761 -45.59 -13.74 -42.13
CA VAL A 761 -45.30 -12.57 -41.29
C VAL A 761 -46.53 -11.67 -41.29
N LEU A 762 -47.11 -11.44 -40.12
CA LEU A 762 -48.31 -10.63 -39.94
C LEU A 762 -47.94 -9.39 -39.11
N LEU A 763 -48.03 -8.22 -39.74
CA LEU A 763 -47.70 -6.93 -39.15
C LEU A 763 -49.00 -6.14 -38.90
N THR A 764 -49.59 -6.33 -37.73
CA THR A 764 -50.94 -5.84 -37.38
C THR A 764 -50.97 -4.57 -36.53
N GLY A 765 -49.84 -4.18 -35.95
CA GLY A 765 -49.73 -2.96 -35.13
C GLY A 765 -48.27 -2.67 -34.79
N GLY A 766 -48.02 -1.48 -34.23
CA GLY A 766 -46.67 -0.98 -33.94
C GLY A 766 -46.07 -0.20 -35.10
N VAL A 767 -44.74 -0.19 -35.18
CA VAL A 767 -43.94 0.55 -36.16
C VAL A 767 -42.94 -0.39 -36.84
N LEU A 768 -42.93 -0.39 -38.16
CA LEU A 768 -41.83 -0.88 -38.97
C LEU A 768 -40.83 0.27 -39.12
N ASP A 769 -39.67 0.15 -38.51
CA ASP A 769 -38.60 1.15 -38.55
C ASP A 769 -37.62 0.80 -39.66
N ILE A 770 -37.28 1.79 -40.49
CA ILE A 770 -36.43 1.64 -41.67
C ILE A 770 -35.44 2.79 -41.73
N GLU A 771 -34.17 2.46 -41.68
CA GLU A 771 -33.08 3.42 -41.78
C GLU A 771 -32.57 3.52 -43.22
N VAL A 772 -32.41 4.76 -43.71
CA VAL A 772 -31.93 5.08 -45.06
C VAL A 772 -30.81 6.11 -44.94
N GLU A 773 -29.57 5.64 -45.02
CA GLU A 773 -28.39 6.51 -44.89
C GLU A 773 -27.95 7.05 -46.25
N THR A 774 -27.90 6.20 -47.27
CA THR A 774 -27.56 6.56 -48.66
C THR A 774 -28.35 5.69 -49.64
N ALA A 775 -28.20 5.97 -50.95
CA ALA A 775 -28.81 5.16 -52.02
C ALA A 775 -28.50 3.65 -51.91
N ASP A 776 -27.32 3.30 -51.39
CA ASP A 776 -26.85 1.91 -51.29
C ASP A 776 -26.86 1.37 -49.85
N SER A 777 -26.89 2.26 -48.85
CA SER A 777 -26.92 1.95 -47.41
C SER A 777 -28.31 2.24 -46.85
N PHE A 778 -29.15 1.22 -46.82
CA PHE A 778 -30.49 1.28 -46.23
C PHE A 778 -30.95 -0.09 -45.76
N ASP A 779 -31.89 -0.09 -44.84
CA ASP A 779 -32.48 -1.29 -44.24
C ASP A 779 -33.22 -2.17 -45.24
N ARG A 780 -33.00 -3.48 -45.12
CA ARG A 780 -33.65 -4.47 -45.97
C ARG A 780 -34.21 -5.60 -45.15
N ILE A 781 -35.49 -5.87 -45.31
CA ILE A 781 -36.17 -7.02 -44.73
C ILE A 781 -36.46 -8.02 -45.84
N SER A 782 -35.97 -9.24 -45.71
CA SER A 782 -36.33 -10.35 -46.60
C SER A 782 -37.11 -11.40 -45.82
N ALA A 783 -38.31 -11.73 -46.29
CA ALA A 783 -39.14 -12.77 -45.73
C ALA A 783 -39.30 -13.96 -46.70
N ASP A 784 -39.11 -15.18 -46.22
CA ASP A 784 -39.24 -16.41 -47.03
C ASP A 784 -40.71 -16.72 -47.39
N GLY A 785 -41.64 -16.29 -46.55
CA GLY A 785 -43.07 -16.54 -46.71
C GLY A 785 -43.85 -15.30 -47.11
N ALA A 786 -45.17 -15.35 -46.87
CA ALA A 786 -46.06 -14.24 -47.18
C ALA A 786 -45.98 -13.17 -46.08
N VAL A 787 -45.97 -11.90 -46.46
CA VAL A 787 -46.06 -10.76 -45.53
C VAL A 787 -47.42 -10.09 -45.67
N VAL A 788 -48.11 -9.88 -44.55
CA VAL A 788 -49.42 -9.23 -44.48
C VAL A 788 -49.32 -7.97 -43.62
N LEU A 789 -49.55 -6.82 -44.23
CA LEU A 789 -49.59 -5.50 -43.60
C LEU A 789 -51.03 -5.21 -43.14
N GLY A 790 -51.30 -5.46 -41.87
CA GLY A 790 -52.63 -5.41 -41.26
C GLY A 790 -52.89 -4.19 -40.37
N GLY A 791 -52.16 -3.09 -40.56
CA GLY A 791 -52.32 -1.86 -39.76
C GLY A 791 -51.09 -1.40 -38.98
N ILE A 792 -49.89 -1.92 -39.28
CA ILE A 792 -48.63 -1.38 -38.76
C ILE A 792 -48.29 -0.02 -39.40
N ASP A 793 -47.62 0.87 -38.67
CA ASP A 793 -47.08 2.13 -39.20
C ASP A 793 -45.69 1.92 -39.82
N LEU A 794 -45.32 2.71 -40.83
CA LEU A 794 -43.96 2.75 -41.37
C LEU A 794 -43.28 4.03 -40.88
N TRP A 795 -42.16 3.90 -40.17
CA TRP A 795 -41.28 5.01 -39.81
C TRP A 795 -39.98 4.92 -40.61
N VAL A 796 -39.56 6.04 -41.19
CA VAL A 796 -38.34 6.11 -41.99
C VAL A 796 -37.35 7.10 -41.40
N GLU A 797 -36.23 6.59 -40.90
CA GLU A 797 -35.10 7.40 -40.45
C GLU A 797 -34.13 7.66 -41.60
N MET A 798 -34.11 8.89 -42.09
CA MET A 798 -33.17 9.35 -43.09
C MET A 798 -31.89 9.86 -42.42
N GLY A 799 -30.75 9.42 -42.94
CA GLY A 799 -29.44 9.96 -42.58
C GLY A 799 -29.23 11.39 -43.08
N SER A 800 -28.11 12.01 -42.68
CA SER A 800 -27.79 13.40 -43.03
C SER A 800 -27.53 13.63 -44.53
N ALA A 801 -27.16 12.58 -45.27
CA ALA A 801 -26.86 12.64 -46.70
C ALA A 801 -28.05 12.12 -47.52
N MET A 802 -29.18 12.82 -47.46
CA MET A 802 -30.41 12.35 -48.09
C MET A 802 -30.31 12.29 -49.61
N VAL A 803 -30.58 11.13 -50.20
CA VAL A 803 -30.55 10.92 -51.66
C VAL A 803 -31.95 10.60 -52.17
N PRO A 804 -32.51 11.36 -53.13
CA PRO A 804 -33.71 10.95 -53.85
C PRO A 804 -33.46 9.62 -54.57
N GLY A 805 -34.37 8.66 -54.41
CA GLY A 805 -34.14 7.30 -54.90
C GLY A 805 -35.35 6.39 -54.68
N THR A 806 -35.22 5.14 -55.12
CA THR A 806 -36.19 4.08 -54.85
C THR A 806 -35.48 2.98 -54.07
N TYR A 807 -35.98 2.69 -52.87
CA TYR A 807 -35.35 1.82 -51.89
C TYR A 807 -36.21 0.58 -51.68
N ARG A 808 -35.71 -0.61 -52.04
CA ARG A 808 -36.43 -1.87 -51.81
C ARG A 808 -36.23 -2.35 -50.39
N VAL A 809 -37.09 -1.87 -49.49
CA VAL A 809 -36.94 -2.04 -48.04
C VAL A 809 -37.53 -3.36 -47.52
N LEU A 810 -38.46 -3.98 -48.26
CA LEU A 810 -39.04 -5.27 -47.90
C LEU A 810 -39.26 -6.15 -49.14
N THR A 811 -38.89 -7.42 -49.04
CA THR A 811 -39.23 -8.50 -49.98
C THR A 811 -39.89 -9.67 -49.26
N ALA A 812 -40.86 -10.31 -49.92
CA ALA A 812 -41.67 -11.39 -49.37
C ALA A 812 -41.89 -12.47 -50.43
N ALA A 813 -41.14 -13.58 -50.37
CA ALA A 813 -41.16 -14.60 -51.42
C ALA A 813 -42.54 -15.31 -51.54
N GLY A 814 -43.31 -15.38 -50.45
CA GLY A 814 -44.70 -15.87 -50.46
C GLY A 814 -45.74 -14.83 -50.89
N GLY A 815 -45.32 -13.61 -51.23
CA GLY A 815 -46.18 -12.48 -51.62
C GLY A 815 -46.37 -11.44 -50.50
N LEU A 816 -46.68 -10.21 -50.91
CA LEU A 816 -46.99 -9.07 -50.04
C LEU A 816 -48.47 -8.68 -50.21
N SER A 817 -49.17 -8.43 -49.11
CA SER A 817 -50.55 -7.95 -49.12
C SER A 817 -50.85 -6.94 -48.02
N GLY A 818 -51.86 -6.10 -48.22
CA GLY A 818 -52.21 -5.00 -47.29
C GLY A 818 -51.39 -3.73 -47.51
N THR A 819 -51.53 -2.77 -46.60
CA THR A 819 -50.81 -1.48 -46.61
C THR A 819 -50.46 -1.05 -45.19
N PHE A 820 -49.48 -0.16 -45.03
CA PHE A 820 -49.24 0.51 -43.74
C PHE A 820 -50.44 1.39 -43.35
N ALA A 821 -50.67 1.55 -42.05
CA ALA A 821 -51.70 2.44 -41.50
C ALA A 821 -51.31 3.91 -41.69
N SER A 822 -50.05 4.25 -41.41
CA SER A 822 -49.48 5.56 -41.70
C SER A 822 -48.01 5.46 -42.11
N LEU A 823 -47.47 6.58 -42.63
CA LEU A 823 -46.06 6.75 -42.96
C LEU A 823 -45.55 8.00 -42.24
N GLY A 824 -44.52 7.85 -41.41
CA GLY A 824 -43.78 8.92 -40.76
C GLY A 824 -42.30 8.91 -41.14
N SER A 825 -41.63 10.06 -40.98
CA SER A 825 -40.19 10.18 -41.20
C SER A 825 -39.62 11.39 -40.46
N ASN A 826 -38.31 11.37 -40.19
CA ASN A 826 -37.53 12.52 -39.75
C ASN A 826 -37.11 13.47 -40.90
N ALA A 827 -37.40 13.13 -42.16
CA ALA A 827 -37.15 13.99 -43.31
C ALA A 827 -38.01 15.25 -43.28
N ASP A 828 -37.45 16.40 -43.67
CA ASP A 828 -38.23 17.63 -43.83
C ASP A 828 -39.27 17.43 -44.96
N PRO A 829 -40.58 17.43 -44.66
CA PRO A 829 -41.62 17.18 -45.65
C PRO A 829 -41.72 18.30 -46.70
N THR A 830 -41.09 19.46 -46.46
CA THR A 830 -40.99 20.55 -47.45
C THR A 830 -39.88 20.34 -48.47
N LEU A 831 -38.92 19.46 -48.15
CA LEU A 831 -37.78 19.13 -49.00
C LEU A 831 -37.90 17.76 -49.64
N PHE A 832 -38.66 16.84 -49.02
CA PHE A 832 -38.77 15.46 -49.50
C PHE A 832 -40.19 14.93 -49.40
N HIS A 833 -40.56 14.16 -50.40
CA HIS A 833 -41.79 13.38 -50.43
C HIS A 833 -41.45 11.89 -50.45
N LEU A 834 -42.00 11.15 -49.49
CA LEU A 834 -41.83 9.72 -49.34
C LEU A 834 -43.13 9.02 -49.77
N VAL A 835 -43.03 8.06 -50.68
CA VAL A 835 -44.18 7.31 -51.19
C VAL A 835 -43.88 5.81 -51.18
N PRO A 836 -44.63 5.01 -50.40
CA PRO A 836 -44.50 3.56 -50.43
C PRO A 836 -45.20 3.00 -51.67
N ARG A 837 -44.50 2.13 -52.42
CA ARG A 837 -45.01 1.45 -53.61
C ARG A 837 -45.02 -0.06 -53.35
N TYR A 838 -46.22 -0.64 -53.40
CA TYR A 838 -46.44 -2.06 -53.13
C TYR A 838 -46.44 -2.86 -54.44
N GLY A 839 -45.45 -3.75 -54.57
CA GLY A 839 -45.41 -4.79 -55.59
C GLY A 839 -46.14 -6.06 -55.15
N ARG A 840 -46.07 -7.11 -55.98
CA ARG A 840 -46.64 -8.43 -55.65
C ARG A 840 -45.93 -9.10 -54.47
N ASP A 841 -44.63 -8.89 -54.36
CA ASP A 841 -43.70 -9.58 -53.45
C ASP A 841 -42.65 -8.63 -52.87
N TYR A 842 -42.84 -7.31 -53.01
CA TYR A 842 -41.91 -6.31 -52.50
C TYR A 842 -42.61 -4.99 -52.13
N LEU A 843 -41.92 -4.19 -51.32
CA LEU A 843 -42.23 -2.80 -51.03
C LEU A 843 -41.01 -1.95 -51.38
N ASP A 844 -41.24 -0.98 -52.26
CA ASP A 844 -40.26 0.04 -52.61
C ASP A 844 -40.67 1.37 -51.97
N LEU A 845 -39.77 2.00 -51.21
CA LEU A 845 -39.93 3.37 -50.72
C LEU A 845 -39.34 4.33 -51.75
N THR A 846 -40.16 5.16 -52.39
CA THR A 846 -39.68 6.21 -53.30
C THR A 846 -39.50 7.51 -52.52
N VAL A 847 -38.28 8.04 -52.50
CA VAL A 847 -37.95 9.36 -51.95
C VAL A 847 -37.70 10.31 -53.11
N THR A 848 -38.49 11.38 -53.20
CA THR A 848 -38.31 12.43 -54.22
C THR A 848 -38.06 13.76 -53.55
N ALA A 849 -37.13 14.56 -54.08
CA ALA A 849 -37.02 15.96 -53.68
C ALA A 849 -38.33 16.67 -53.99
N ALA A 850 -38.90 17.35 -52.98
CA ALA A 850 -39.99 18.27 -53.17
C ALA A 850 -39.50 19.39 -54.10
N PRO A 851 -40.28 19.79 -55.12
CA PRO A 851 -39.87 20.89 -55.99
C PRO A 851 -39.68 22.14 -55.13
N GLU A 852 -38.50 22.77 -55.21
CA GLU A 852 -38.26 24.00 -54.46
C GLU A 852 -39.38 25.01 -54.75
N PRO A 853 -39.85 25.78 -53.76
CA PRO A 853 -40.83 26.85 -53.98
C PRO A 853 -40.39 27.82 -55.10
N SER A 854 -39.07 28.02 -55.25
CA SER A 854 -38.44 28.78 -56.33
C SER A 854 -38.74 28.19 -57.72
N THR A 855 -38.84 26.86 -57.85
CA THR A 855 -39.14 26.15 -59.10
C THR A 855 -40.59 26.35 -59.49
N TRP A 856 -41.52 26.26 -58.56
CA TRP A 856 -42.91 26.66 -58.80
C TRP A 856 -43.01 28.14 -59.15
N GLY A 857 -42.25 29.00 -58.47
CA GLY A 857 -42.13 30.42 -58.77
C GLY A 857 -41.61 30.69 -60.19
N LEU A 858 -40.57 29.98 -60.63
CA LEU A 858 -39.99 30.09 -61.97
C LEU A 858 -40.89 29.49 -63.04
N MET A 859 -41.60 28.39 -62.76
CA MET A 859 -42.61 27.84 -63.67
C MET A 859 -43.79 28.81 -63.81
N LEU A 860 -44.26 29.42 -62.73
CA LEU A 860 -45.29 30.46 -62.78
C LEU A 860 -44.81 31.72 -63.50
N LEU A 861 -43.60 32.20 -63.22
CA LEU A 861 -42.98 33.33 -63.93
C LEU A 861 -42.80 33.02 -65.42
N GLY A 862 -42.35 31.81 -65.75
CA GLY A 862 -42.24 31.31 -67.12
C GLY A 862 -43.59 31.26 -67.82
N LEU A 863 -44.65 30.80 -67.13
CA LEU A 863 -46.00 30.73 -67.67
C LEU A 863 -46.60 32.13 -67.86
N VAL A 864 -46.38 33.04 -66.92
CA VAL A 864 -46.77 34.47 -67.02
C VAL A 864 -46.03 35.14 -68.17
N ALA A 865 -44.73 34.89 -68.33
CA ALA A 865 -43.96 35.39 -69.46
C ALA A 865 -44.46 34.84 -70.81
N LEU A 866 -44.81 33.55 -70.88
CA LEU A 866 -45.39 32.90 -72.07
C LEU A 866 -46.76 33.46 -72.44
N LEU A 867 -47.63 33.68 -71.45
CA LEU A 867 -48.93 34.33 -71.62
C LEU A 867 -48.77 35.80 -72.07
N GLY A 868 -47.77 36.51 -71.53
CA GLY A 868 -47.39 37.86 -71.97
C GLY A 868 -46.93 37.90 -73.44
N VAL A 869 -46.10 36.96 -73.87
CA VAL A 869 -45.63 36.84 -75.26
C VAL A 869 -46.77 36.45 -76.22
N ARG A 870 -47.69 35.58 -75.78
CA ARG A 870 -48.87 35.18 -76.57
C ARG A 870 -49.84 36.34 -76.78
N ARG A 871 -50.04 37.20 -75.77
CA ARG A 871 -50.81 38.45 -75.91
C ARG A 871 -50.14 39.44 -76.86
N ARG A 872 -48.82 39.56 -76.84
CA ARG A 872 -48.07 40.42 -77.77
C ARG A 872 -48.20 39.96 -79.24
N ARG A 873 -48.26 38.65 -79.51
CA ARG A 873 -48.45 38.10 -80.87
C ARG A 873 -49.87 38.31 -81.44
N GLN A 874 -50.89 38.49 -80.60
CA GLN A 874 -52.26 38.75 -81.08
C GLN A 874 -52.53 40.22 -81.45
N VAL A 875 -51.66 41.16 -81.04
CA VAL A 875 -51.84 42.60 -81.32
C VAL A 875 -51.08 43.07 -82.58
N SER A 876 -50.18 42.27 -83.15
CA SER A 876 -49.34 42.69 -84.29
C SER A 876 -49.72 42.11 -85.67
N ALA A 877 -50.94 41.59 -85.86
CA ALA A 877 -51.43 41.12 -87.17
C ALA A 877 -52.31 42.13 -87.95
N ARG A 878 -52.31 43.42 -87.55
CA ARG A 878 -52.90 44.52 -88.33
C ARG A 878 -52.01 45.74 -88.21
N THR A 879 -51.07 45.89 -89.15
CA THR A 879 -50.74 47.11 -89.93
C THR A 879 -49.29 47.10 -90.44
N GLY A 880 -49.13 46.98 -91.76
CA GLY A 880 -48.31 47.85 -92.63
C GLY A 880 -46.81 48.08 -92.37
N SER A 881 -46.00 47.58 -93.32
CA SER A 881 -44.64 47.99 -93.78
C SER A 881 -44.44 49.52 -94.01
N PRO A 882 -43.26 50.03 -94.46
CA PRO A 882 -41.83 49.69 -94.26
C PRO A 882 -40.95 50.94 -93.91
N VAL A 883 -39.60 50.77 -93.94
CA VAL A 883 -38.52 51.76 -94.25
C VAL A 883 -37.48 52.01 -93.12
N GLY A 884 -36.23 51.55 -93.36
CA GLY A 884 -35.06 52.45 -93.46
C GLY A 884 -34.06 52.61 -92.30
N ARG A 885 -32.83 52.13 -92.57
CA ARG A 885 -31.47 52.61 -92.16
C ARG A 885 -30.79 52.10 -90.86
N SER A 886 -29.55 51.65 -91.10
CA SER A 886 -28.38 51.31 -90.24
C SER A 886 -27.66 52.58 -89.72
N PRO A 887 -26.54 52.57 -88.94
CA PRO A 887 -25.77 51.52 -88.22
C PRO A 887 -25.36 51.89 -86.76
N THR A 888 -24.54 51.01 -86.15
CA THR A 888 -23.53 51.22 -85.08
C THR A 888 -23.92 51.07 -83.60
N GLY A 889 -23.05 50.39 -82.83
CA GLY A 889 -22.96 50.54 -81.37
C GLY A 889 -22.67 49.25 -80.59
N ALA A 890 -21.46 49.14 -80.05
CA ALA A 890 -20.89 47.97 -79.40
C ALA A 890 -21.05 47.94 -77.86
N LYS A 891 -20.56 46.83 -77.27
CA LYS A 891 -20.19 46.50 -75.86
C LYS A 891 -21.24 45.70 -75.08
N GLN A 892 -20.99 44.41 -74.79
CA GLN A 892 -20.13 43.85 -73.73
C GLN A 892 -20.44 44.43 -72.35
N PHE A 893 -21.08 43.64 -71.47
CA PHE A 893 -20.61 43.43 -70.10
C PHE A 893 -21.14 42.11 -69.53
N THR A 894 -20.25 41.46 -68.80
CA THR A 894 -20.16 40.04 -68.47
C THR A 894 -20.91 39.72 -67.17
N LYS A 895 -21.70 38.64 -67.17
CA LYS A 895 -22.00 37.81 -65.99
C LYS A 895 -20.85 36.82 -65.82
N MET A 896 -20.37 36.61 -64.60
CA MET A 896 -20.98 35.74 -63.60
C MET A 896 -20.53 36.17 -62.22
#